data_AF-B1KKF2-F1
#
_entry.id   AF-B1KKF2-F1
#
_cell.length_a   1.000
_cell.length_b   1.000
_cell.length_c   1.000
_cell.angle_alpha   90.00
_cell.angle_beta   90.00
_cell.angle_gamma   90.00
#
_symmetry.space_group_name_H-M   'P 1'
#
loop_
_entity.id
_entity.type
_entity.pdbx_description
1 polymer ?
#
loop_
_entity_poly.entity_id
_entity_poly.type
_entity_poly.pdbx_seq_one_letter_code
_entity_poly.pdbx_strand_id
1 'polypeptide(L)'
;MSIRTRLKKVLPTISTTEQEALDAGDVWLEGSIYQGVPDFNALKNIPVAKLSVDEQAFLDGPVATLLEMVDNFAIQGAKHIPDDVLTFLKTNKFFSLIIPKAYGGLEFSPYANSTIVATIAAKSSAVAVTVMVPNSLGPGELLMHYGTDEQRDFWLPRLANGLEIPCFALTSPEAGSDAGGIPDIGTVTFGEYEGNQVLGLSVTWDKRYITLAPIASVLGLAFKVQDPKGLLGGDEDLGITCALIPKAHPGVQLGNRHDPMGVNFYNGTTRGEDVFIPMEFIIGGQKNIGRGWAMLVACLGAGRGISLPALGASVSQCSFKSSAEYAAVREQFGLSIGKFEGIQEKLADIAGKTYLQESMRVLTTEGLGIGLKPSVVTAIAKYHMTELGRDILNSAMDIQAGKAIQRGPQNTLASGYVAQPIAITVEGANILTRNLMIFGQGVMRCHPYLQSMVEAIHSDDTNADKVFNSIFAKTVGYSVNNSLRAFRLGLLPFTAQATSTLPEVIPYEKSVNKLASKLAVYADFSLLVLGGKLKQAEMLSARLGDVMSYLYAAMASIRYYEQKLPKEQREQAAPYFHYATRWSLCKAEEALLAFLENFPSSATRKLMRLLTVTYSAKMPKVNDDLVRELAEQAQLNTEFKRNLTHLIKPIPGDGNDINEQAYLAKMDCLPLLAKVKKGLRSRQFKAGTRFSITLDAALEAKVIELSEHKLLQDYNLKRERAIRVDEFDFDMNLITEKAELKIAN
;
A
#
# COMPACT_ATOMS: atom_id res chain seq x y z
N MET A 1 -45.02 -21.31 6.33
CA MET A 1 -44.05 -20.28 5.90
C MET A 1 -42.67 -20.93 5.88
N SER A 2 -42.04 -21.03 4.71
CA SER A 2 -40.76 -21.74 4.56
C SER A 2 -39.63 -21.00 5.31
N ILE A 3 -38.52 -21.68 5.57
CA ILE A 3 -37.32 -21.08 6.19
C ILE A 3 -36.84 -19.89 5.33
N ARG A 4 -36.87 -20.04 4.00
CA ARG A 4 -36.57 -18.99 3.02
C ARG A 4 -37.43 -17.75 3.21
N THR A 5 -38.76 -17.89 3.30
CA THR A 5 -39.67 -16.75 3.47
C THR A 5 -39.48 -16.03 4.82
N ARG A 6 -39.07 -16.76 5.87
CA ARG A 6 -38.73 -16.13 7.16
C ARG A 6 -37.43 -15.34 7.06
N LEU A 7 -36.41 -15.88 6.39
CA LEU A 7 -35.13 -15.19 6.18
C LEU A 7 -35.26 -13.96 5.28
N LYS A 8 -36.11 -13.99 4.24
CA LYS A 8 -36.43 -12.83 3.38
C LYS A 8 -36.96 -11.63 4.17
N LYS A 9 -37.58 -11.84 5.34
CA LYS A 9 -38.09 -10.77 6.21
C LYS A 9 -37.04 -10.19 7.18
N VAL A 10 -35.92 -10.88 7.38
CA VAL A 10 -34.91 -10.56 8.41
C VAL A 10 -33.60 -10.06 7.79
N LEU A 11 -33.30 -10.48 6.55
CA LEU A 11 -32.14 -10.01 5.82
C LEU A 11 -32.43 -8.63 5.20
N PRO A 12 -31.52 -7.66 5.33
CA PRO A 12 -31.64 -6.39 4.64
C PRO A 12 -31.58 -6.59 3.11
N THR A 13 -32.32 -5.77 2.37
CA THR A 13 -32.23 -5.71 0.91
C THR A 13 -30.87 -5.15 0.51
N ILE A 14 -30.15 -5.87 -0.33
CA ILE A 14 -28.89 -5.38 -0.93
C ILE A 14 -29.24 -4.28 -1.94
N SER A 15 -28.63 -3.10 -1.82
CA SER A 15 -28.85 -2.02 -2.80
C SER A 15 -28.20 -2.39 -4.14
N THR A 16 -28.69 -1.82 -5.24
CA THR A 16 -28.09 -2.03 -6.57
C THR A 16 -26.60 -1.69 -6.58
N THR A 17 -26.22 -0.59 -5.92
CA THR A 17 -24.81 -0.17 -5.76
C THR A 17 -23.98 -1.18 -4.95
N GLU A 18 -24.56 -1.82 -3.96
CA GLU A 18 -23.89 -2.84 -3.16
C GLU A 18 -23.74 -4.15 -3.96
N GLN A 19 -24.77 -4.53 -4.71
CA GLN A 19 -24.74 -5.69 -5.59
C GLN A 19 -23.67 -5.54 -6.68
N GLU A 20 -23.63 -4.40 -7.38
CA GLU A 20 -22.60 -4.09 -8.38
C GLU A 20 -21.18 -4.16 -7.78
N ALA A 21 -21.00 -3.70 -6.54
CA ALA A 21 -19.71 -3.77 -5.87
C ALA A 21 -19.32 -5.21 -5.49
N LEU A 22 -20.31 -6.06 -5.15
CA LEU A 22 -20.09 -7.48 -4.86
C LEU A 22 -19.78 -8.28 -6.13
N ASP A 23 -20.40 -7.94 -7.25
CA ASP A 23 -20.21 -8.61 -8.54
C ASP A 23 -18.93 -8.16 -9.26
N ALA A 24 -18.41 -6.96 -8.95
CA ALA A 24 -17.20 -6.42 -9.57
C ALA A 24 -15.89 -7.02 -8.99
N GLY A 25 -15.08 -7.66 -9.81
CA GLY A 25 -13.73 -8.16 -9.47
C GLY A 25 -13.65 -9.69 -9.38
N ASP A 26 -12.50 -10.23 -8.99
CA ASP A 26 -12.23 -11.68 -8.88
C ASP A 26 -12.07 -12.13 -7.43
N VAL A 27 -12.29 -13.43 -7.17
CA VAL A 27 -11.87 -14.09 -5.92
C VAL A 27 -10.57 -14.85 -6.21
N TRP A 28 -9.56 -14.67 -5.37
CA TRP A 28 -8.24 -15.25 -5.57
C TRP A 28 -7.78 -16.10 -4.36
N LEU A 29 -6.57 -15.87 -3.85
CA LEU A 29 -5.97 -16.64 -2.75
C LEU A 29 -6.76 -16.49 -1.44
N GLU A 30 -7.32 -15.31 -1.20
CA GLU A 30 -8.13 -15.00 -0.02
C GLU A 30 -9.36 -15.91 0.10
N GLY A 31 -9.90 -16.38 -1.03
CA GLY A 31 -10.99 -17.35 -1.05
C GLY A 31 -10.60 -18.64 -0.34
N SER A 32 -9.42 -19.17 -0.63
CA SER A 32 -8.89 -20.39 0.00
C SER A 32 -8.58 -20.22 1.50
N ILE A 33 -8.10 -19.03 1.89
CA ILE A 33 -7.86 -18.66 3.29
C ILE A 33 -9.18 -18.62 4.06
N TYR A 34 -10.19 -17.94 3.50
CA TYR A 34 -11.53 -17.85 4.08
C TYR A 34 -12.14 -19.25 4.25
N GLN A 35 -11.99 -20.10 3.24
CA GLN A 35 -12.49 -21.48 3.28
C GLN A 35 -11.73 -22.40 4.25
N GLY A 36 -10.64 -21.89 4.83
CA GLY A 36 -9.81 -22.55 5.82
C GLY A 36 -8.92 -23.64 5.24
N VAL A 37 -8.67 -23.62 3.93
CA VAL A 37 -7.74 -24.49 3.20
C VAL A 37 -6.88 -23.62 2.27
N PRO A 38 -5.91 -22.85 2.82
CA PRO A 38 -5.06 -21.97 2.03
C PRO A 38 -4.36 -22.73 0.90
N ASP A 39 -4.51 -22.26 -0.35
CA ASP A 39 -3.99 -22.94 -1.52
C ASP A 39 -2.54 -22.53 -1.83
N PHE A 40 -1.60 -23.26 -1.24
CA PHE A 40 -0.17 -23.07 -1.48
C PHE A 40 0.28 -23.54 -2.87
N ASN A 41 -0.48 -24.39 -3.56
CA ASN A 41 -0.15 -24.78 -4.93
C ASN A 41 -0.51 -23.66 -5.91
N ALA A 42 -1.70 -23.06 -5.76
CA ALA A 42 -2.06 -21.84 -6.48
C ALA A 42 -1.04 -20.73 -6.22
N LEU A 43 -0.63 -20.53 -4.96
CA LEU A 43 0.41 -19.56 -4.59
C LEU A 43 1.73 -19.79 -5.34
N LYS A 44 2.19 -21.04 -5.42
CA LYS A 44 3.43 -21.42 -6.12
C LYS A 44 3.33 -21.32 -7.64
N ASN A 45 2.12 -21.42 -8.21
CA ASN A 45 1.92 -21.34 -9.66
C ASN A 45 1.88 -19.90 -10.20
N ILE A 46 1.89 -18.89 -9.32
CA ILE A 46 1.90 -17.48 -9.73
C ILE A 46 3.25 -17.13 -10.37
N PRO A 47 3.27 -16.60 -11.60
CA PRO A 47 4.49 -16.15 -12.25
C PRO A 47 5.24 -15.12 -11.40
N VAL A 48 6.56 -15.27 -11.33
CA VAL A 48 7.41 -14.30 -10.63
C VAL A 48 7.46 -13.01 -11.43
N ALA A 49 7.08 -11.88 -10.81
CA ALA A 49 7.18 -10.58 -11.44
C ALA A 49 8.63 -10.27 -11.82
N LYS A 50 8.84 -9.87 -13.07
CA LYS A 50 10.11 -9.39 -13.59
C LYS A 50 9.83 -8.16 -14.43
N LEU A 51 10.69 -7.16 -14.29
CA LEU A 51 10.68 -5.99 -15.17
C LEU A 51 11.13 -6.47 -16.54
N SER A 52 10.39 -6.09 -17.57
CA SER A 52 10.81 -6.17 -18.96
C SER A 52 11.99 -5.24 -19.22
N VAL A 53 12.64 -5.41 -20.37
CA VAL A 53 13.77 -4.56 -20.79
C VAL A 53 13.35 -3.09 -20.85
N ASP A 54 12.17 -2.80 -21.39
CA ASP A 54 11.64 -1.43 -21.51
C ASP A 54 11.35 -0.81 -20.13
N GLU A 55 10.76 -1.58 -19.22
CA GLU A 55 10.45 -1.12 -17.85
C GLU A 55 11.72 -0.86 -17.04
N GLN A 56 12.72 -1.74 -17.16
CA GLN A 56 14.02 -1.56 -16.51
C GLN A 56 14.75 -0.34 -17.11
N ALA A 57 14.75 -0.18 -18.43
CA ALA A 57 15.33 0.99 -19.09
C ALA A 57 14.64 2.30 -18.67
N PHE A 58 13.33 2.26 -18.41
CA PHE A 58 12.61 3.43 -17.89
C PHE A 58 13.05 3.81 -16.46
N LEU A 59 13.26 2.81 -15.60
CA LEU A 59 13.78 3.02 -14.25
C LEU A 59 15.22 3.54 -14.26
N ASP A 60 16.07 2.99 -15.12
CA ASP A 60 17.50 3.33 -15.17
C ASP A 60 17.78 4.63 -15.94
N GLY A 61 16.84 5.08 -16.79
CA GLY A 61 16.93 6.34 -17.54
C GLY A 61 15.99 7.40 -16.98
N PRO A 62 14.78 7.58 -17.54
CA PRO A 62 13.82 8.61 -17.15
C PRO A 62 13.62 8.78 -15.63
N VAL A 63 13.44 7.68 -14.88
CA VAL A 63 13.26 7.77 -13.42
C VAL A 63 14.54 8.27 -12.76
N ALA A 64 15.71 7.73 -13.11
CA ALA A 64 16.99 8.20 -12.57
C ALA A 64 17.20 9.71 -12.82
N THR A 65 16.96 10.19 -14.04
CA THR A 65 17.02 11.63 -14.36
C THR A 65 16.03 12.44 -13.52
N LEU A 66 14.79 11.96 -13.35
CA LEU A 66 13.80 12.64 -12.51
C LEU A 66 14.28 12.76 -11.05
N LEU A 67 14.90 11.72 -10.49
CA LEU A 67 15.39 11.75 -9.11
C LEU A 67 16.51 12.79 -8.91
N GLU A 68 17.35 13.01 -9.93
CA GLU A 68 18.38 14.07 -9.93
C GLU A 68 17.78 15.48 -10.02
N MET A 69 16.68 15.65 -10.75
CA MET A 69 15.98 16.94 -10.88
C MET A 69 15.21 17.34 -9.62
N VAL A 70 14.83 16.37 -8.79
CA VAL A 70 13.93 16.60 -7.64
C VAL A 70 14.73 16.93 -6.38
N ASP A 71 14.66 18.19 -5.96
CA ASP A 71 14.98 18.61 -4.59
C ASP A 71 13.70 18.69 -3.76
N ASN A 72 13.46 17.68 -2.92
CA ASN A 72 12.26 17.61 -2.10
C ASN A 72 12.20 18.69 -1.02
N PHE A 73 13.35 19.11 -0.45
CA PHE A 73 13.36 20.17 0.56
C PHE A 73 13.00 21.51 -0.07
N ALA A 74 13.54 21.79 -1.27
CA ALA A 74 13.15 22.96 -2.04
C ALA A 74 11.66 22.91 -2.44
N ILE A 75 11.15 21.76 -2.90
CA ILE A 75 9.72 21.60 -3.22
C ILE A 75 8.83 21.88 -2.01
N GLN A 76 9.20 21.43 -0.81
CA GLN A 76 8.42 21.71 0.42
C GLN A 76 8.38 23.19 0.78
N GLY A 77 9.45 23.95 0.50
CA GLY A 77 9.50 25.40 0.70
C GLY A 77 8.87 26.22 -0.44
N ALA A 78 8.68 25.61 -1.62
CA ALA A 78 8.16 26.28 -2.80
C ALA A 78 6.62 26.36 -2.81
N LYS A 79 6.09 27.29 -3.61
CA LYS A 79 4.63 27.36 -3.86
C LYS A 79 4.17 26.25 -4.79
N HIS A 80 4.99 25.84 -5.76
CA HIS A 80 4.64 24.92 -6.82
C HIS A 80 5.72 23.85 -6.99
N ILE A 81 5.34 22.70 -7.53
CA ILE A 81 6.32 21.79 -8.13
C ILE A 81 6.97 22.56 -9.30
N PRO A 82 8.31 22.57 -9.42
CA PRO A 82 9.00 23.24 -10.51
C PRO A 82 8.46 22.87 -11.90
N ASP A 83 8.34 23.87 -12.78
CA ASP A 83 7.74 23.71 -14.11
C ASP A 83 8.55 22.79 -15.03
N ASP A 84 9.88 22.77 -14.86
CA ASP A 84 10.78 21.86 -15.56
C ASP A 84 10.55 20.40 -15.15
N VAL A 85 10.31 20.13 -13.86
CA VAL A 85 9.91 18.81 -13.36
C VAL A 85 8.56 18.41 -13.97
N LEU A 86 7.55 19.28 -13.93
CA LEU A 86 6.24 18.98 -14.54
C LEU A 86 6.32 18.74 -16.05
N THR A 87 7.14 19.53 -16.75
CA THR A 87 7.39 19.36 -18.19
C THR A 87 8.08 18.02 -18.45
N PHE A 88 9.09 17.67 -17.65
CA PHE A 88 9.79 16.41 -17.76
C PHE A 88 8.86 15.21 -17.57
N LEU A 89 7.96 15.25 -16.58
CA LEU A 89 6.96 14.20 -16.35
C LEU A 89 6.07 13.98 -17.58
N LYS A 90 5.59 15.06 -18.20
CA LYS A 90 4.77 15.00 -19.42
C LYS A 90 5.54 14.43 -20.60
N THR A 91 6.68 15.02 -20.93
CA THR A 91 7.48 14.65 -22.11
C THR A 91 8.00 13.21 -22.03
N ASN A 92 8.33 12.74 -20.83
CA ASN A 92 8.84 11.39 -20.62
C ASN A 92 7.75 10.39 -20.19
N LYS A 93 6.47 10.68 -20.47
CA LYS A 93 5.35 9.72 -20.36
C LYS A 93 5.09 9.18 -18.94
N PHE A 94 5.47 9.92 -17.90
CA PHE A 94 5.18 9.52 -16.52
C PHE A 94 3.67 9.49 -16.24
N PHE A 95 2.83 10.19 -16.99
CA PHE A 95 1.37 10.17 -16.84
C PHE A 95 0.66 9.05 -17.60
N SER A 96 1.42 8.15 -18.25
CA SER A 96 0.87 7.15 -19.17
C SER A 96 1.60 5.82 -19.13
N LEU A 97 2.02 5.41 -17.93
CA LEU A 97 2.64 4.12 -17.67
C LEU A 97 1.71 2.98 -18.11
N ILE A 98 0.40 3.09 -17.85
CA ILE A 98 -0.58 2.01 -18.10
C ILE A 98 -1.26 2.08 -19.48
N ILE A 99 -1.15 3.20 -20.20
CA ILE A 99 -1.82 3.37 -21.49
C ILE A 99 -1.15 2.46 -22.52
N PRO A 100 -1.91 1.71 -23.35
CA PRO A 100 -1.35 0.83 -24.37
C PRO A 100 -0.41 1.54 -25.33
N LYS A 101 0.61 0.82 -25.81
CA LYS A 101 1.55 1.34 -26.82
C LYS A 101 0.82 1.76 -28.11
N ALA A 102 -0.30 1.11 -28.45
CA ALA A 102 -1.15 1.47 -29.59
C ALA A 102 -1.68 2.92 -29.54
N TYR A 103 -1.85 3.47 -28.34
CA TYR A 103 -2.25 4.88 -28.12
C TYR A 103 -1.06 5.77 -27.76
N GLY A 104 0.18 5.29 -27.93
CA GLY A 104 1.40 6.05 -27.63
C GLY A 104 1.83 6.01 -26.17
N GLY A 105 1.18 5.22 -25.31
CA GLY A 105 1.59 5.00 -23.93
C GLY A 105 2.75 4.00 -23.78
N LEU A 106 2.94 3.48 -22.57
CA LEU A 106 4.05 2.58 -22.23
C LEU A 106 3.63 1.12 -22.01
N GLU A 107 2.36 0.86 -21.65
CA GLU A 107 1.82 -0.47 -21.37
C GLU A 107 2.62 -1.26 -20.32
N PHE A 108 3.06 -0.57 -19.27
CA PHE A 108 3.82 -1.16 -18.18
C PHE A 108 2.95 -1.99 -17.25
N SER A 109 3.54 -3.06 -16.73
CA SER A 109 2.93 -3.98 -15.78
C SER A 109 2.58 -3.28 -14.45
N PRO A 110 1.63 -3.81 -13.67
CA PRO A 110 1.36 -3.36 -12.31
C PRO A 110 2.60 -3.34 -11.41
N TYR A 111 3.51 -4.31 -11.59
CA TYR A 111 4.75 -4.38 -10.84
C TYR A 111 5.71 -3.23 -11.20
N ALA A 112 5.86 -2.90 -12.47
CA ALA A 112 6.67 -1.76 -12.91
C ALA A 112 6.07 -0.43 -12.45
N ASN A 113 4.77 -0.23 -12.61
CA ASN A 113 4.07 0.97 -12.11
C ASN A 113 4.29 1.14 -10.60
N SER A 114 4.05 0.09 -9.80
CA SER A 114 4.30 0.10 -8.35
C SER A 114 5.75 0.46 -8.02
N THR A 115 6.72 -0.13 -8.74
CA THR A 115 8.15 0.09 -8.49
C THR A 115 8.59 1.51 -8.86
N ILE A 116 8.11 2.05 -9.98
CA ILE A 116 8.37 3.42 -10.41
C ILE A 116 7.80 4.41 -9.39
N VAL A 117 6.51 4.28 -9.03
CA VAL A 117 5.86 5.17 -8.06
C VAL A 117 6.56 5.10 -6.70
N ALA A 118 6.90 3.90 -6.21
CA ALA A 118 7.55 3.74 -4.92
C ALA A 118 8.98 4.33 -4.91
N THR A 119 9.71 4.22 -6.03
CA THR A 119 11.04 4.81 -6.21
C THR A 119 10.97 6.34 -6.20
N ILE A 120 10.01 6.93 -6.92
CA ILE A 120 9.80 8.40 -6.89
C ILE A 120 9.40 8.85 -5.49
N ALA A 121 8.50 8.11 -4.82
CA ALA A 121 8.03 8.44 -3.48
C ALA A 121 9.15 8.45 -2.43
N ALA A 122 10.22 7.68 -2.66
CA ALA A 122 11.38 7.64 -1.77
C ALA A 122 12.18 8.94 -1.80
N LYS A 123 12.04 9.72 -2.87
CA LYS A 123 12.62 11.06 -3.03
C LYS A 123 11.61 12.15 -2.72
N SER A 124 10.41 12.09 -3.29
CA SER A 124 9.35 13.08 -3.05
C SER A 124 7.95 12.50 -3.20
N SER A 125 7.17 12.53 -2.10
CA SER A 125 5.77 12.13 -2.11
C SER A 125 4.91 13.02 -3.00
N ALA A 126 5.23 14.32 -3.11
CA ALA A 126 4.48 15.25 -3.95
C ALA A 126 4.57 14.90 -5.45
N VAL A 127 5.78 14.61 -5.91
CA VAL A 127 6.03 14.17 -7.29
C VAL A 127 5.42 12.80 -7.54
N ALA A 128 5.56 11.87 -6.59
CA ALA A 128 4.97 10.53 -6.70
C ALA A 128 3.44 10.58 -6.85
N VAL A 129 2.74 11.35 -6.01
CA VAL A 129 1.28 11.53 -6.10
C VAL A 129 0.87 12.15 -7.44
N THR A 130 1.67 13.08 -7.97
CA THR A 130 1.45 13.71 -9.28
C THR A 130 1.51 12.68 -10.42
N VAL A 131 2.45 11.74 -10.34
CA VAL A 131 2.60 10.62 -11.30
C VAL A 131 1.54 9.53 -11.09
N MET A 132 1.15 9.28 -9.85
CA MET A 132 0.31 8.17 -9.45
C MET A 132 -1.13 8.27 -9.99
N VAL A 133 -1.75 9.45 -9.91
CA VAL A 133 -3.17 9.61 -10.25
C VAL A 133 -3.48 9.27 -11.71
N PRO A 134 -2.76 9.80 -12.72
CA PRO A 134 -3.01 9.45 -14.12
C PRO A 134 -2.83 7.95 -14.45
N ASN A 135 -2.08 7.21 -13.61
CA ASN A 135 -1.78 5.78 -13.76
C ASN A 135 -2.56 4.86 -12.82
N SER A 136 -3.65 5.37 -12.25
CA SER A 136 -4.55 4.64 -11.35
C SER A 136 -6.00 4.97 -11.73
N LEU A 137 -6.91 5.10 -10.75
CA LEU A 137 -8.28 5.54 -11.00
C LEU A 137 -8.29 6.93 -11.63
N GLY A 138 -8.50 6.97 -12.95
CA GLY A 138 -8.56 8.20 -13.71
C GLY A 138 -9.17 8.01 -15.11
N PRO A 139 -9.36 9.12 -15.85
CA PRO A 139 -9.88 9.10 -17.21
C PRO A 139 -9.19 8.10 -18.14
N GLY A 140 -7.87 7.94 -18.05
CA GLY A 140 -7.14 6.97 -18.88
C GLY A 140 -7.63 5.53 -18.67
N GLU A 141 -7.69 5.07 -17.41
CA GLU A 141 -8.16 3.71 -17.08
C GLU A 141 -9.63 3.50 -17.47
N LEU A 142 -10.50 4.47 -17.20
CA LEU A 142 -11.91 4.39 -17.56
C LEU A 142 -12.12 4.34 -19.08
N LEU A 143 -11.38 5.15 -19.84
CA LEU A 143 -11.46 5.17 -21.31
C LEU A 143 -11.00 3.84 -21.91
N MET A 144 -9.91 3.25 -21.41
CA MET A 144 -9.41 1.96 -21.90
C MET A 144 -10.44 0.84 -21.77
N HIS A 145 -11.23 0.84 -20.70
CA HIS A 145 -12.20 -0.23 -20.43
C HIS A 145 -13.61 0.07 -20.93
N TYR A 146 -14.01 1.34 -20.95
CA TYR A 146 -15.41 1.73 -21.13
C TYR A 146 -15.63 2.82 -22.18
N GLY A 147 -14.58 3.49 -22.65
CA GLY A 147 -14.70 4.53 -23.67
C GLY A 147 -15.16 3.99 -25.02
N THR A 148 -15.85 4.81 -25.82
CA THR A 148 -16.13 4.47 -27.22
C THR A 148 -14.84 4.49 -28.05
N ASP A 149 -14.89 3.98 -29.27
CA ASP A 149 -13.71 3.94 -30.14
C ASP A 149 -13.23 5.37 -30.43
N GLU A 150 -14.16 6.29 -30.70
CA GLU A 150 -13.89 7.71 -30.93
C GLU A 150 -13.29 8.38 -29.69
N GLN A 151 -13.80 8.08 -28.50
CA GLN A 151 -13.25 8.62 -27.25
C GLN A 151 -11.84 8.10 -26.99
N ARG A 152 -11.58 6.81 -27.22
CA ARG A 152 -10.25 6.23 -27.03
C ARG A 152 -9.25 6.81 -28.02
N ASP A 153 -9.62 6.88 -29.29
CA ASP A 153 -8.76 7.39 -30.36
C ASP A 153 -8.46 8.89 -30.22
N PHE A 154 -9.38 9.67 -29.65
CA PHE A 154 -9.17 11.09 -29.37
C PHE A 154 -8.38 11.33 -28.08
N TRP A 155 -8.81 10.75 -26.95
CA TRP A 155 -8.29 11.12 -25.63
C TRP A 155 -7.01 10.36 -25.24
N LEU A 156 -6.92 9.05 -25.49
CA LEU A 156 -5.79 8.26 -25.00
C LEU A 156 -4.44 8.74 -25.57
N PRO A 157 -4.31 9.09 -26.87
CA PRO A 157 -3.07 9.67 -27.39
C PRO A 157 -2.68 11.00 -26.74
N ARG A 158 -3.67 11.84 -26.42
CA ARG A 158 -3.46 13.16 -25.80
C ARG A 158 -3.09 13.06 -24.32
N LEU A 159 -3.59 12.04 -23.63
CA LEU A 159 -3.17 11.70 -22.29
C LEU A 159 -1.75 11.09 -22.31
N ALA A 160 -1.47 10.24 -23.30
CA ALA A 160 -0.19 9.54 -23.42
C ALA A 160 1.00 10.46 -23.67
N ASN A 161 0.81 11.52 -24.46
CA ASN A 161 1.86 12.49 -24.76
C ASN A 161 1.87 13.70 -23.80
N GLY A 162 1.04 13.68 -22.74
CA GLY A 162 0.97 14.74 -21.75
C GLY A 162 0.41 16.07 -22.25
N LEU A 163 -0.25 16.10 -23.42
CA LEU A 163 -1.01 17.26 -23.88
C LEU A 163 -2.16 17.57 -22.93
N GLU A 164 -2.82 16.51 -22.45
CA GLU A 164 -3.90 16.62 -21.47
C GLU A 164 -3.44 16.09 -20.10
N ILE A 165 -3.67 16.86 -19.04
CA ILE A 165 -3.53 16.40 -17.66
C ILE A 165 -4.93 16.07 -17.14
N PRO A 166 -5.21 14.80 -16.80
CA PRO A 166 -6.48 14.43 -16.24
C PRO A 166 -6.54 14.68 -14.72
N CYS A 167 -7.73 14.99 -14.23
CA CYS A 167 -8.11 14.77 -12.84
C CYS A 167 -9.43 13.99 -12.77
N PHE A 168 -9.76 13.43 -11.59
CA PHE A 168 -11.00 12.68 -11.41
C PHE A 168 -11.77 13.15 -10.17
N ALA A 169 -12.99 13.64 -10.39
CA ALA A 169 -13.82 14.28 -9.38
C ALA A 169 -14.98 13.38 -8.95
N LEU A 170 -14.74 12.64 -7.87
CA LEU A 170 -15.74 11.81 -7.20
C LEU A 170 -16.24 12.46 -5.90
N THR A 171 -15.31 12.85 -5.03
CA THR A 171 -15.61 13.35 -3.67
C THR A 171 -16.27 14.72 -3.68
N SER A 172 -17.36 14.85 -2.93
CA SER A 172 -18.08 16.11 -2.71
C SER A 172 -17.98 16.54 -1.23
N PRO A 173 -18.45 17.75 -0.87
CA PRO A 173 -18.59 18.17 0.52
C PRO A 173 -19.39 17.18 1.38
N GLU A 174 -20.48 16.64 0.83
CA GLU A 174 -21.44 15.78 1.55
C GLU A 174 -21.12 14.28 1.45
N ALA A 175 -20.32 13.85 0.45
CA ALA A 175 -20.02 12.45 0.21
C ALA A 175 -18.52 12.19 0.00
N GLY A 176 -17.96 11.37 0.89
CA GLY A 176 -16.57 10.87 0.81
C GLY A 176 -16.52 9.35 0.82
N SER A 177 -16.56 8.74 2.02
CA SER A 177 -16.59 7.28 2.15
C SER A 177 -17.87 6.65 1.58
N ASP A 178 -19.01 7.33 1.71
CA ASP A 178 -20.25 6.97 1.02
C ASP A 178 -20.28 7.57 -0.40
N ALA A 179 -19.42 7.06 -1.27
CA ALA A 179 -19.31 7.57 -2.64
C ALA A 179 -20.57 7.28 -3.50
N GLY A 180 -21.44 6.35 -3.09
CA GLY A 180 -22.74 6.14 -3.72
C GLY A 180 -23.74 7.27 -3.41
N GLY A 181 -23.52 7.97 -2.29
CA GLY A 181 -24.35 9.05 -1.78
C GLY A 181 -24.08 10.43 -2.39
N ILE A 182 -23.28 10.57 -3.45
CA ILE A 182 -22.95 11.89 -4.03
C ILE A 182 -24.21 12.72 -4.38
N PRO A 183 -24.19 14.05 -4.12
CA PRO A 183 -25.33 14.95 -4.36
C PRO A 183 -25.33 15.59 -5.75
N ASP A 184 -24.25 15.44 -6.52
CA ASP A 184 -24.08 16.07 -7.84
C ASP A 184 -25.06 15.45 -8.86
N ILE A 185 -25.77 16.28 -9.62
CA ILE A 185 -26.89 15.86 -10.48
C ILE A 185 -26.70 16.37 -11.90
N GLY A 186 -27.03 15.52 -12.86
CA GLY A 186 -27.20 15.84 -14.27
C GLY A 186 -28.64 15.55 -14.72
N THR A 187 -29.34 16.56 -15.22
CA THR A 187 -30.71 16.40 -15.73
C THR A 187 -30.69 16.28 -17.25
N VAL A 188 -31.33 15.23 -17.80
CA VAL A 188 -31.45 15.04 -19.24
C VAL A 188 -32.22 16.19 -19.88
N THR A 189 -31.62 16.83 -20.88
CA THR A 189 -32.22 17.97 -21.58
C THR A 189 -31.64 18.12 -22.99
N PHE A 190 -32.28 18.96 -23.80
CA PHE A 190 -31.69 19.47 -25.02
C PHE A 190 -30.88 20.74 -24.73
N GLY A 191 -29.80 20.94 -25.46
CA GLY A 191 -28.96 22.14 -25.42
C GLY A 191 -28.21 22.34 -26.73
N GLU A 192 -27.56 23.48 -26.88
CA GLU A 192 -26.75 23.78 -28.05
C GLU A 192 -25.32 23.28 -27.85
N TYR A 193 -24.79 22.58 -28.84
CA TYR A 193 -23.39 22.16 -28.90
C TYR A 193 -22.91 22.18 -30.35
N GLU A 194 -21.78 22.84 -30.60
CA GLU A 194 -21.21 23.04 -31.94
C GLU A 194 -22.24 23.60 -32.96
N GLY A 195 -23.10 24.51 -32.51
CA GLY A 195 -24.13 25.14 -33.35
C GLY A 195 -25.33 24.26 -33.68
N ASN A 196 -25.42 23.05 -33.11
CA ASN A 196 -26.54 22.13 -33.28
C ASN A 196 -27.30 21.95 -31.96
N GLN A 197 -28.61 21.80 -32.04
CA GLN A 197 -29.40 21.38 -30.88
C GLN A 197 -29.26 19.87 -30.71
N VAL A 198 -28.66 19.44 -29.60
CA VAL A 198 -28.37 18.03 -29.30
C VAL A 198 -28.95 17.63 -27.94
N LEU A 199 -29.14 16.32 -27.75
CA LEU A 199 -29.46 15.76 -26.44
C LEU A 199 -28.20 15.73 -25.57
N GLY A 200 -28.35 16.08 -24.30
CA GLY A 200 -27.26 16.12 -23.33
C GLY A 200 -27.79 16.19 -21.90
N LEU A 201 -26.96 16.71 -21.00
CA LEU A 201 -27.24 16.82 -19.57
C LEU A 201 -26.94 18.25 -19.11
N SER A 202 -27.83 18.86 -18.33
CA SER A 202 -27.50 20.04 -17.52
C SER A 202 -26.96 19.57 -16.19
N VAL A 203 -25.68 19.82 -15.88
CA VAL A 203 -24.99 19.23 -14.74
C VAL A 203 -24.55 20.29 -13.74
N THR A 204 -24.86 20.04 -12.47
CA THR A 204 -24.46 20.87 -11.32
C THR A 204 -23.65 20.03 -10.34
N TRP A 205 -22.49 20.53 -9.92
CA TRP A 205 -21.59 19.84 -9.02
C TRP A 205 -20.74 20.78 -8.16
N ASP A 206 -20.33 20.28 -6.98
CA ASP A 206 -19.29 20.89 -6.14
C ASP A 206 -18.40 19.78 -5.57
N LYS A 207 -17.16 19.76 -6.04
CA LYS A 207 -16.19 18.71 -5.76
C LYS A 207 -14.98 19.26 -5.03
N ARG A 208 -14.47 18.47 -4.08
CA ARG A 208 -13.31 18.83 -3.25
C ARG A 208 -12.31 17.70 -3.15
N TYR A 209 -11.09 18.06 -2.78
CA TYR A 209 -9.96 17.14 -2.64
C TYR A 209 -9.56 16.44 -3.93
N ILE A 210 -9.73 17.12 -5.06
CA ILE A 210 -9.45 16.55 -6.37
C ILE A 210 -7.98 16.76 -6.71
N THR A 211 -7.21 15.67 -6.69
CA THR A 211 -5.80 15.69 -7.07
C THR A 211 -5.65 16.05 -8.55
N LEU A 212 -4.64 16.85 -8.86
CA LEU A 212 -4.35 17.49 -10.15
C LEU A 212 -5.35 18.54 -10.63
N ALA A 213 -6.52 18.71 -10.00
CA ALA A 213 -7.52 19.70 -10.44
C ALA A 213 -6.94 21.11 -10.75
N PRO A 214 -6.04 21.69 -9.94
CA PRO A 214 -5.47 23.01 -10.24
C PRO A 214 -4.78 23.12 -11.60
N ILE A 215 -4.14 22.04 -12.06
CA ILE A 215 -3.33 22.00 -13.30
C ILE A 215 -3.93 21.09 -14.38
N ALA A 216 -5.07 20.46 -14.11
CA ALA A 216 -5.75 19.59 -15.05
C ALA A 216 -6.29 20.41 -16.23
N SER A 217 -6.31 19.79 -17.40
CA SER A 217 -6.90 20.32 -18.63
C SER A 217 -8.16 19.55 -19.04
N VAL A 218 -8.36 18.36 -18.47
CA VAL A 218 -9.58 17.56 -18.64
C VAL A 218 -10.05 17.01 -17.29
N LEU A 219 -11.36 17.08 -17.06
CA LEU A 219 -12.05 16.70 -15.83
C LEU A 219 -12.84 15.41 -16.05
N GLY A 220 -12.44 14.31 -15.40
CA GLY A 220 -13.34 13.19 -15.16
C GLY A 220 -14.31 13.54 -14.03
N LEU A 221 -15.62 13.36 -14.23
CA LEU A 221 -16.65 13.73 -13.25
C LEU A 221 -17.63 12.58 -13.03
N ALA A 222 -17.92 12.26 -11.76
CA ALA A 222 -18.99 11.35 -11.37
C ALA A 222 -20.16 12.12 -10.75
N PHE A 223 -21.38 11.84 -11.22
CA PHE A 223 -22.63 12.50 -10.80
C PHE A 223 -23.83 11.57 -11.03
N LYS A 224 -24.97 11.83 -10.41
CA LYS A 224 -26.22 11.09 -10.62
C LYS A 224 -26.99 11.68 -11.79
N VAL A 225 -27.63 10.83 -12.60
CA VAL A 225 -28.43 11.29 -13.74
C VAL A 225 -29.92 11.11 -13.46
N GLN A 226 -30.70 12.13 -13.85
CA GLN A 226 -32.15 12.12 -13.78
C GLN A 226 -32.78 12.50 -15.13
N ASP A 227 -33.88 11.85 -15.50
CA ASP A 227 -34.66 12.10 -16.71
C ASP A 227 -36.15 12.39 -16.40
N PRO A 228 -36.45 13.53 -15.74
CA PRO A 228 -37.83 13.87 -15.35
C PRO A 228 -38.77 14.10 -16.54
N LYS A 229 -38.23 14.24 -17.75
CA LYS A 229 -38.99 14.46 -19.00
C LYS A 229 -39.14 13.19 -19.82
N GLY A 230 -38.56 12.06 -19.39
CA GLY A 230 -38.62 10.78 -20.09
C GLY A 230 -38.01 10.81 -21.50
N LEU A 231 -37.01 11.66 -21.74
CA LEU A 231 -36.37 11.82 -23.04
C LEU A 231 -35.58 10.57 -23.48
N LEU A 232 -35.21 9.71 -22.54
CA LEU A 232 -34.51 8.43 -22.77
C LEU A 232 -35.44 7.21 -22.67
N GLY A 233 -36.72 7.39 -22.31
CA GLY A 233 -37.74 6.33 -22.31
C GLY A 233 -37.60 5.28 -21.20
N GLY A 234 -37.02 5.65 -20.05
CA GLY A 234 -36.79 4.75 -18.90
C GLY A 234 -37.25 5.34 -17.55
N ASP A 235 -36.62 4.87 -16.47
CA ASP A 235 -36.84 5.39 -15.11
C ASP A 235 -36.38 6.85 -14.98
N GLU A 236 -36.95 7.58 -14.02
CA GLU A 236 -36.55 8.97 -13.77
C GLU A 236 -35.14 9.05 -13.17
N ASP A 237 -34.83 8.23 -12.16
CA ASP A 237 -33.50 8.16 -11.56
C ASP A 237 -32.65 7.09 -12.26
N LEU A 238 -31.67 7.50 -13.05
CA LEU A 238 -30.86 6.59 -13.87
C LEU A 238 -29.59 6.10 -13.17
N GLY A 239 -29.18 6.74 -12.07
CA GLY A 239 -28.02 6.33 -11.27
C GLY A 239 -26.72 7.09 -11.59
N ILE A 240 -25.61 6.62 -11.03
CA ILE A 240 -24.30 7.30 -11.14
C ILE A 240 -23.74 7.11 -12.56
N THR A 241 -23.26 8.20 -13.14
CA THR A 241 -22.66 8.26 -14.47
C THR A 241 -21.30 8.96 -14.41
N CYS A 242 -20.38 8.54 -15.27
CA CYS A 242 -19.06 9.16 -15.40
C CYS A 242 -18.97 9.91 -16.75
N ALA A 243 -18.53 11.16 -16.71
CA ALA A 243 -18.26 11.97 -17.90
C ALA A 243 -16.79 12.43 -17.94
N LEU A 244 -16.33 12.81 -19.12
CA LEU A 244 -15.04 13.45 -19.34
C LEU A 244 -15.27 14.81 -20.01
N ILE A 245 -14.91 15.89 -19.31
CA ILE A 245 -15.27 17.26 -19.66
C ILE A 245 -14.00 18.10 -19.83
N PRO A 246 -13.78 18.77 -20.98
CA PRO A 246 -12.66 19.70 -21.14
C PRO A 246 -12.72 20.85 -20.13
N LYS A 247 -11.58 21.27 -19.57
CA LYS A 247 -11.52 22.43 -18.65
C LYS A 247 -12.09 23.71 -19.27
N ALA A 248 -11.86 23.90 -20.58
CA ALA A 248 -12.29 25.09 -21.30
C ALA A 248 -13.80 25.10 -21.60
N HIS A 249 -14.52 24.02 -21.30
CA HIS A 249 -15.95 23.93 -21.55
C HIS A 249 -16.71 24.98 -20.72
N PRO A 250 -17.65 25.75 -21.31
CA PRO A 250 -18.33 26.85 -20.61
C PRO A 250 -18.96 26.41 -19.29
N GLY A 251 -18.77 27.21 -18.24
CA GLY A 251 -19.33 26.95 -16.91
C GLY A 251 -18.48 26.04 -16.01
N VAL A 252 -17.46 25.35 -16.54
CA VAL A 252 -16.52 24.56 -15.73
C VAL A 252 -15.59 25.49 -14.94
N GLN A 253 -15.65 25.41 -13.61
CA GLN A 253 -14.72 26.11 -12.71
C GLN A 253 -13.69 25.11 -12.16
N LEU A 254 -12.43 25.30 -12.54
CA LEU A 254 -11.32 24.40 -12.18
C LEU A 254 -10.03 25.21 -12.00
N GLY A 255 -9.36 25.09 -10.85
CA GLY A 255 -8.09 25.81 -10.64
C GLY A 255 -7.72 26.09 -9.17
N ASN A 256 -8.72 26.20 -8.28
CA ASN A 256 -8.47 26.51 -6.86
C ASN A 256 -7.75 25.35 -6.17
N ARG A 257 -6.96 25.67 -5.13
CA ARG A 257 -6.07 24.73 -4.45
C ARG A 257 -6.41 24.52 -2.97
N HIS A 258 -6.18 23.31 -2.47
CA HIS A 258 -6.09 22.96 -1.05
C HIS A 258 -4.63 22.82 -0.60
N ASP A 259 -4.40 22.76 0.71
CA ASP A 259 -3.10 22.48 1.32
C ASP A 259 -3.14 21.14 2.09
N PRO A 260 -2.74 20.02 1.46
CA PRO A 260 -2.69 18.72 2.12
C PRO A 260 -1.43 18.62 3.00
N MET A 261 -1.53 19.07 4.26
CA MET A 261 -0.46 18.92 5.26
C MET A 261 0.89 19.56 4.86
N GLY A 262 0.90 20.58 3.99
CA GLY A 262 2.12 21.16 3.45
C GLY A 262 2.85 20.29 2.43
N VAL A 263 2.25 19.18 1.99
CA VAL A 263 2.80 18.33 0.92
C VAL A 263 2.41 18.92 -0.43
N ASN A 264 3.40 19.49 -1.13
CA ASN A 264 3.19 20.34 -2.30
C ASN A 264 2.83 19.60 -3.60
N PHE A 265 1.87 18.67 -3.58
CA PHE A 265 1.19 18.23 -4.81
C PHE A 265 -0.03 19.11 -5.09
N TYR A 266 -0.54 19.04 -6.33
CA TYR A 266 -1.73 19.77 -6.74
C TYR A 266 -2.99 19.04 -6.28
N ASN A 267 -3.79 19.69 -5.46
CA ASN A 267 -5.08 19.21 -4.99
C ASN A 267 -6.03 20.40 -4.90
N GLY A 268 -7.30 20.24 -5.27
CA GLY A 268 -8.19 21.38 -5.44
C GLY A 268 -9.68 21.08 -5.46
N THR A 269 -10.44 22.07 -5.90
CA THR A 269 -11.90 21.99 -6.10
C THR A 269 -12.27 22.06 -7.58
N THR A 270 -13.45 21.56 -7.91
CA THR A 270 -14.09 21.75 -9.21
C THR A 270 -15.56 22.06 -9.00
N ARG A 271 -16.14 22.99 -9.77
CA ARG A 271 -17.54 23.39 -9.66
C ARG A 271 -18.16 23.64 -11.02
N GLY A 272 -19.47 23.52 -11.08
CA GLY A 272 -20.30 23.90 -12.22
C GLY A 272 -21.75 24.02 -11.76
N GLU A 273 -22.45 24.98 -12.35
CA GLU A 273 -23.88 25.21 -12.10
C GLU A 273 -24.55 25.26 -13.46
N ASP A 274 -25.50 24.34 -13.69
CA ASP A 274 -26.25 24.18 -14.93
C ASP A 274 -25.38 24.12 -16.20
N VAL A 275 -24.27 23.40 -16.11
CA VAL A 275 -23.35 23.23 -17.24
C VAL A 275 -23.91 22.18 -18.18
N PHE A 276 -24.29 22.61 -19.39
CA PHE A 276 -24.72 21.68 -20.43
C PHE A 276 -23.53 20.86 -20.95
N ILE A 277 -23.61 19.53 -20.92
CA ILE A 277 -22.66 18.63 -21.57
C ILE A 277 -23.37 17.73 -22.58
N PRO A 278 -22.83 17.53 -23.80
CA PRO A 278 -23.41 16.64 -24.79
C PRO A 278 -23.23 15.16 -24.38
N MET A 279 -24.06 14.26 -24.91
CA MET A 279 -23.97 12.82 -24.60
C MET A 279 -22.62 12.18 -24.96
N GLU A 280 -21.87 12.76 -25.90
CA GLU A 280 -20.52 12.30 -26.27
C GLU A 280 -19.47 12.48 -25.16
N PHE A 281 -19.74 13.33 -24.14
CA PHE A 281 -18.85 13.46 -22.98
C PHE A 281 -19.04 12.32 -21.98
N ILE A 282 -20.15 11.58 -22.04
CA ILE A 282 -20.38 10.42 -21.17
C ILE A 282 -19.43 9.29 -21.58
N ILE A 283 -18.70 8.73 -20.62
CA ILE A 283 -17.70 7.69 -20.91
C ILE A 283 -18.42 6.43 -21.43
N GLY A 284 -18.14 6.09 -22.69
CA GLY A 284 -18.80 5.04 -23.45
C GLY A 284 -20.17 5.40 -24.02
N GLY A 285 -20.51 6.69 -24.03
CA GLY A 285 -21.71 7.27 -24.64
C GLY A 285 -22.99 7.05 -23.82
N GLN A 286 -24.12 7.44 -24.41
CA GLN A 286 -25.46 7.40 -23.79
C GLN A 286 -25.82 6.05 -23.16
N LYS A 287 -25.37 4.93 -23.75
CA LYS A 287 -25.64 3.56 -23.25
C LYS A 287 -25.04 3.27 -21.87
N ASN A 288 -24.10 4.09 -21.41
CA ASN A 288 -23.41 3.91 -20.13
C ASN A 288 -23.91 4.86 -19.03
N ILE A 289 -24.96 5.64 -19.29
CA ILE A 289 -25.69 6.33 -18.23
C ILE A 289 -26.13 5.31 -17.18
N GLY A 290 -25.94 5.64 -15.91
CA GLY A 290 -26.26 4.78 -14.76
C GLY A 290 -25.22 3.71 -14.43
N ARG A 291 -24.24 3.46 -15.31
CA ARG A 291 -23.22 2.41 -15.13
C ARG A 291 -21.93 2.90 -14.47
N GLY A 292 -21.86 4.17 -14.09
CA GLY A 292 -20.66 4.80 -13.55
C GLY A 292 -20.21 4.18 -12.23
N TRP A 293 -21.12 3.74 -11.36
CA TRP A 293 -20.75 3.12 -10.09
C TRP A 293 -19.98 1.81 -10.28
N ALA A 294 -20.50 0.90 -11.12
CA ALA A 294 -19.79 -0.34 -11.49
C ALA A 294 -18.40 -0.07 -12.09
N MET A 295 -18.26 0.96 -12.94
CA MET A 295 -16.95 1.37 -13.50
C MET A 295 -15.99 1.81 -12.41
N LEU A 296 -16.45 2.65 -11.48
CA LEU A 296 -15.63 3.18 -10.38
C LEU A 296 -15.14 2.05 -9.47
N VAL A 297 -16.03 1.14 -9.06
CA VAL A 297 -15.65 0.03 -8.17
C VAL A 297 -14.65 -0.91 -8.85
N ALA A 298 -14.79 -1.15 -10.15
CA ALA A 298 -13.88 -1.99 -10.92
C ALA A 298 -12.47 -1.38 -11.06
N CYS A 299 -12.35 -0.07 -11.29
CA CYS A 299 -11.06 0.61 -11.48
C CYS A 299 -10.37 1.02 -10.16
N LEU A 300 -11.13 1.19 -9.06
CA LEU A 300 -10.57 1.48 -7.72
C LEU A 300 -9.55 0.43 -7.23
N GLY A 301 -9.59 -0.79 -7.78
CA GLY A 301 -8.64 -1.86 -7.47
C GLY A 301 -7.18 -1.48 -7.77
N ALA A 302 -6.91 -0.73 -8.84
CA ALA A 302 -5.56 -0.32 -9.22
C ALA A 302 -4.93 0.62 -8.18
N GLY A 303 -5.66 1.67 -7.76
CA GLY A 303 -5.19 2.60 -6.72
C GLY A 303 -4.90 1.92 -5.38
N ARG A 304 -5.75 0.95 -4.99
CA ARG A 304 -5.62 0.19 -3.74
C ARG A 304 -4.55 -0.90 -3.79
N GLY A 305 -4.33 -1.50 -4.95
CA GLY A 305 -3.40 -2.63 -5.13
C GLY A 305 -1.99 -2.25 -5.59
N ILE A 306 -1.80 -1.06 -6.16
CA ILE A 306 -0.53 -0.62 -6.76
C ILE A 306 -0.02 0.64 -6.06
N SER A 307 -0.81 1.71 -6.12
CA SER A 307 -0.40 3.08 -5.83
C SER A 307 -0.14 3.36 -4.34
N LEU A 308 -1.13 3.17 -3.47
CA LEU A 308 -0.94 3.40 -2.03
C LEU A 308 -0.03 2.34 -1.36
N PRO A 309 -0.09 1.05 -1.73
CA PRO A 309 0.91 0.06 -1.33
C PRO A 309 2.35 0.46 -1.70
N ALA A 310 2.56 1.09 -2.86
CA ALA A 310 3.86 1.61 -3.28
C ALA A 310 4.38 2.72 -2.35
N LEU A 311 3.51 3.64 -1.91
CA LEU A 311 3.89 4.66 -0.92
C LEU A 311 4.28 4.04 0.42
N GLY A 312 3.52 3.04 0.90
CA GLY A 312 3.88 2.28 2.10
C GLY A 312 5.24 1.62 1.95
N ALA A 313 5.50 0.94 0.83
CA ALA A 313 6.77 0.29 0.49
C ALA A 313 7.95 1.25 0.51
N SER A 314 7.77 2.41 -0.10
CA SER A 314 8.76 3.49 -0.12
C SER A 314 9.15 3.93 1.30
N VAL A 315 8.15 4.23 2.14
CA VAL A 315 8.36 4.64 3.54
C VAL A 315 9.14 3.59 4.32
N SER A 316 8.77 2.32 4.18
CA SER A 316 9.42 1.23 4.93
C SER A 316 10.86 1.00 4.49
N GLN A 317 11.14 0.97 3.18
CA GLN A 317 12.50 0.79 2.69
C GLN A 317 13.41 1.99 3.05
N CYS A 318 12.88 3.22 3.00
CA CYS A 318 13.63 4.41 3.41
C CYS A 318 13.93 4.38 4.91
N SER A 319 12.91 4.06 5.72
CA SER A 319 13.02 3.90 7.18
C SER A 319 14.03 2.81 7.56
N PHE A 320 14.00 1.67 6.85
CA PHE A 320 14.92 0.57 7.09
C PHE A 320 16.35 0.92 6.73
N LYS A 321 16.60 1.39 5.49
CA LYS A 321 17.94 1.79 5.04
C LYS A 321 18.54 2.83 5.98
N SER A 322 17.81 3.93 6.21
CA SER A 322 18.32 5.04 7.00
C SER A 322 18.55 4.65 8.47
N SER A 323 17.66 3.88 9.09
CA SER A 323 17.82 3.46 10.49
C SER A 323 18.93 2.44 10.68
N ALA A 324 19.06 1.47 9.77
CA ALA A 324 20.13 0.47 9.84
C ALA A 324 21.51 1.11 9.70
N GLU A 325 21.66 2.03 8.74
CA GLU A 325 22.91 2.74 8.48
C GLU A 325 23.25 3.70 9.62
N TYR A 326 22.28 4.47 10.10
CA TYR A 326 22.47 5.36 11.24
C TYR A 326 22.80 4.58 12.52
N ALA A 327 22.11 3.47 12.80
CA ALA A 327 22.37 2.63 13.97
C ALA A 327 23.76 1.98 13.95
N ALA A 328 24.23 1.63 12.75
CA ALA A 328 25.58 1.12 12.53
C ALA A 328 26.63 2.23 12.67
N VAL A 329 26.35 3.48 12.30
CA VAL A 329 27.35 4.58 12.27
C VAL A 329 27.43 5.33 13.60
N ARG A 330 26.28 5.70 14.19
CA ARG A 330 26.19 6.52 15.40
C ARG A 330 26.72 5.77 16.62
N GLU A 331 27.57 6.43 17.41
CA GLU A 331 28.10 5.89 18.65
C GLU A 331 27.65 6.68 19.87
N GLN A 332 27.28 5.97 20.94
CA GLN A 332 26.99 6.49 22.28
C GLN A 332 27.53 5.51 23.32
N PHE A 333 27.93 6.01 24.49
CA PHE A 333 28.49 5.17 25.56
C PHE A 333 29.64 4.23 25.09
N GLY A 334 30.42 4.66 24.10
CA GLY A 334 31.56 3.92 23.54
C GLY A 334 31.21 2.72 22.64
N LEU A 335 29.97 2.64 22.16
CA LEU A 335 29.46 1.58 21.28
C LEU A 335 28.60 2.16 20.17
N SER A 336 28.51 1.45 19.05
CA SER A 336 27.48 1.70 18.04
C SER A 336 26.11 1.56 18.66
N ILE A 337 25.17 2.45 18.36
CA ILE A 337 23.85 2.41 18.98
C ILE A 337 23.08 1.13 18.63
N GLY A 338 23.32 0.55 17.45
CA GLY A 338 22.76 -0.75 17.04
C GLY A 338 23.23 -1.96 17.85
N LYS A 339 24.10 -1.78 18.86
CA LYS A 339 24.47 -2.81 19.84
C LYS A 339 23.66 -2.74 21.14
N PHE A 340 22.80 -1.73 21.34
CA PHE A 340 21.90 -1.67 22.49
C PHE A 340 20.61 -2.43 22.20
N GLU A 341 20.17 -3.29 23.12
CA GLU A 341 19.01 -4.17 22.92
C GLU A 341 17.72 -3.38 22.60
N GLY A 342 17.50 -2.21 23.22
CA GLY A 342 16.36 -1.35 22.89
C GLY A 342 16.38 -0.80 21.45
N ILE A 343 17.56 -0.61 20.85
CA ILE A 343 17.69 -0.27 19.42
C ILE A 343 17.53 -1.52 18.57
N GLN A 344 18.07 -2.67 19.00
CA GLN A 344 17.93 -3.94 18.28
C GLN A 344 16.47 -4.37 18.16
N GLU A 345 15.67 -4.21 19.21
CA GLU A 345 14.22 -4.48 19.19
C GLU A 345 13.53 -3.70 18.07
N LYS A 346 13.72 -2.38 18.03
CA LYS A 346 13.14 -1.50 17.01
C LYS A 346 13.69 -1.79 15.62
N LEU A 347 14.99 -2.04 15.49
CA LEU A 347 15.64 -2.29 14.21
C LEU A 347 15.19 -3.62 13.60
N ALA A 348 15.07 -4.67 14.41
CA ALA A 348 14.52 -5.96 13.98
C ALA A 348 13.07 -5.82 13.51
N ASP A 349 12.27 -5.03 14.23
CA ASP A 349 10.89 -4.76 13.87
C ASP A 349 10.76 -4.03 12.52
N ILE A 350 11.56 -2.98 12.32
CA ILE A 350 11.66 -2.26 11.05
C ILE A 350 12.07 -3.22 9.92
N ALA A 351 13.14 -3.99 10.13
CA ALA A 351 13.70 -4.89 9.11
C ALA A 351 12.71 -6.00 8.70
N GLY A 352 12.13 -6.68 9.69
CA GLY A 352 11.19 -7.78 9.45
C GLY A 352 9.88 -7.32 8.83
N LYS A 353 9.33 -6.19 9.27
CA LYS A 353 8.10 -5.64 8.64
C LYS A 353 8.36 -5.04 7.27
N THR A 354 9.55 -4.50 6.99
CA THR A 354 9.94 -4.06 5.64
C THR A 354 9.96 -5.23 4.67
N TYR A 355 10.54 -6.37 5.09
CA TYR A 355 10.49 -7.61 4.32
C TYR A 355 9.06 -8.10 4.08
N LEU A 356 8.23 -8.11 5.11
CA LEU A 356 6.82 -8.51 4.99
C LEU A 356 6.08 -7.66 3.97
N GLN A 357 6.26 -6.34 4.05
CA GLN A 357 5.57 -5.40 3.19
C GLN A 357 6.02 -5.51 1.73
N GLU A 358 7.32 -5.69 1.48
CA GLU A 358 7.80 -5.94 0.11
C GLU A 358 7.25 -7.27 -0.44
N SER A 359 7.18 -8.31 0.39
CA SER A 359 6.58 -9.59 0.03
C SER A 359 5.11 -9.43 -0.38
N MET A 360 4.34 -8.65 0.39
CA MET A 360 2.93 -8.35 0.09
C MET A 360 2.79 -7.50 -1.19
N ARG A 361 3.65 -6.51 -1.39
CA ARG A 361 3.66 -5.66 -2.59
C ARG A 361 3.84 -6.51 -3.84
N VAL A 362 4.88 -7.33 -3.85
CA VAL A 362 5.23 -8.20 -4.97
C VAL A 362 4.07 -9.15 -5.30
N LEU A 363 3.56 -9.89 -4.31
CA LEU A 363 2.46 -10.84 -4.53
C LEU A 363 1.20 -10.14 -5.08
N THR A 364 0.85 -8.98 -4.53
CA THR A 364 -0.34 -8.23 -4.97
C THR A 364 -0.19 -7.78 -6.42
N THR A 365 0.97 -7.23 -6.78
CA THR A 365 1.23 -6.79 -8.17
C THR A 365 1.34 -7.94 -9.16
N GLU A 366 1.79 -9.13 -8.75
CA GLU A 366 1.80 -10.33 -9.59
C GLU A 366 0.38 -10.82 -9.86
N GLY A 367 -0.49 -10.83 -8.85
CA GLY A 367 -1.91 -11.14 -9.01
C GLY A 367 -2.59 -10.20 -10.01
N LEU A 368 -2.33 -8.89 -9.89
CA LEU A 368 -2.82 -7.90 -10.85
C LEU A 368 -2.22 -8.08 -12.25
N GLY A 369 -0.93 -8.44 -12.33
CA GLY A 369 -0.19 -8.62 -13.58
C GLY A 369 -0.67 -9.79 -14.43
N ILE A 370 -1.34 -10.79 -13.84
CA ILE A 370 -2.00 -11.88 -14.57
C ILE A 370 -3.46 -11.55 -14.95
N GLY A 371 -3.89 -10.31 -14.79
CA GLY A 371 -5.21 -9.81 -15.20
C GLY A 371 -6.31 -9.95 -14.16
N LEU A 372 -6.00 -10.43 -12.95
CA LEU A 372 -6.99 -10.52 -11.87
C LEU A 372 -7.34 -9.12 -11.33
N LYS A 373 -8.58 -8.97 -10.86
CA LYS A 373 -9.07 -7.78 -10.16
C LYS A 373 -9.53 -8.14 -8.74
N PRO A 374 -8.65 -8.60 -7.84
CA PRO A 374 -9.05 -9.13 -6.53
C PRO A 374 -9.37 -7.99 -5.56
N SER A 375 -10.66 -7.63 -5.45
CA SER A 375 -11.13 -6.48 -4.67
C SER A 375 -10.77 -6.56 -3.17
N VAL A 376 -10.83 -7.77 -2.61
CA VAL A 376 -10.47 -8.02 -1.20
C VAL A 376 -8.96 -7.91 -1.00
N VAL A 377 -8.15 -8.51 -1.87
CA VAL A 377 -6.67 -8.48 -1.73
C VAL A 377 -6.12 -7.06 -1.91
N THR A 378 -6.67 -6.30 -2.86
CA THR A 378 -6.29 -4.88 -3.02
C THR A 378 -6.70 -4.05 -1.80
N ALA A 379 -7.83 -4.34 -1.14
CA ALA A 379 -8.20 -3.74 0.13
C ALA A 379 -7.24 -4.14 1.29
N ILE A 380 -6.83 -5.41 1.35
CA ILE A 380 -5.81 -5.90 2.30
C ILE A 380 -4.50 -5.14 2.10
N ALA A 381 -4.03 -5.04 0.85
CA ALA A 381 -2.80 -4.34 0.50
C ALA A 381 -2.87 -2.87 0.90
N LYS A 382 -3.94 -2.16 0.53
CA LYS A 382 -4.12 -0.75 0.86
C LYS A 382 -4.06 -0.50 2.36
N TYR A 383 -4.89 -1.22 3.13
CA TYR A 383 -4.96 -0.99 4.58
C TYR A 383 -3.66 -1.42 5.26
N HIS A 384 -3.25 -2.69 5.14
CA HIS A 384 -2.15 -3.21 5.93
C HIS A 384 -0.80 -2.62 5.54
N MET A 385 -0.54 -2.33 4.26
CA MET A 385 0.77 -1.83 3.84
C MET A 385 0.94 -0.34 4.14
N THR A 386 -0.14 0.47 4.13
CA THR A 386 -0.04 1.86 4.60
C THR A 386 0.11 1.93 6.12
N GLU A 387 -0.53 1.02 6.85
CA GLU A 387 -0.41 0.90 8.31
C GLU A 387 0.97 0.39 8.75
N LEU A 388 1.51 -0.63 8.08
CA LEU A 388 2.87 -1.12 8.31
C LEU A 388 3.90 -0.02 8.06
N GLY A 389 3.77 0.73 6.95
CA GLY A 389 4.61 1.89 6.68
C GLY A 389 4.58 2.94 7.81
N ARG A 390 3.40 3.22 8.37
CA ARG A 390 3.24 4.14 9.52
C ARG A 390 4.06 3.68 10.73
N ASP A 391 3.90 2.41 11.08
CA ASP A 391 4.45 1.81 12.29
C ASP A 391 5.99 1.69 12.20
N ILE A 392 6.48 1.26 11.02
CA ILE A 392 7.91 1.23 10.70
C ILE A 392 8.52 2.62 10.78
N LEU A 393 7.87 3.63 10.20
CA LEU A 393 8.36 4.99 10.21
C LEU A 393 8.45 5.56 11.63
N ASN A 394 7.42 5.35 12.46
CA ASN A 394 7.47 5.75 13.87
C ASN A 394 8.66 5.12 14.60
N SER A 395 8.92 3.83 14.39
CA SER A 395 10.07 3.15 14.98
C SER A 395 11.41 3.67 14.46
N ALA A 396 11.47 4.09 13.19
CA ALA A 396 12.66 4.72 12.62
C ALA A 396 12.92 6.12 13.21
N MET A 397 11.86 6.90 13.46
CA MET A 397 11.94 8.18 14.17
C MET A 397 12.53 7.97 15.58
N ASP A 398 12.13 6.91 16.29
CA ASP A 398 12.66 6.59 17.63
C ASP A 398 14.17 6.30 17.60
N ILE A 399 14.66 5.54 16.61
CA ILE A 399 16.10 5.19 16.49
C ILE A 399 16.95 6.44 16.20
N GLN A 400 16.48 7.32 15.32
CA GLN A 400 17.23 8.51 14.91
C GLN A 400 17.02 9.71 15.85
N ALA A 401 15.96 9.68 16.66
CA ALA A 401 15.63 10.63 17.71
C ALA A 401 15.71 12.08 17.22
N GLY A 402 16.56 12.90 17.85
CA GLY A 402 16.75 14.31 17.52
C GLY A 402 17.04 14.56 16.04
N LYS A 403 17.79 13.67 15.36
CA LYS A 403 18.10 13.84 13.93
C LYS A 403 16.85 13.77 13.06
N ALA A 404 15.91 12.89 13.37
CA ALA A 404 14.73 12.69 12.53
C ALA A 404 13.74 13.86 12.60
N ILE A 405 13.76 14.66 13.67
CA ILE A 405 12.86 15.80 13.85
C ILE A 405 13.42 17.13 13.33
N GLN A 406 14.71 17.19 12.94
CA GLN A 406 15.31 18.38 12.33
C GLN A 406 15.14 18.31 10.81
N ARG A 407 14.32 19.19 10.22
CA ARG A 407 14.12 19.23 8.77
C ARG A 407 15.34 19.83 8.07
N GLY A 408 15.62 19.34 6.87
CA GLY A 408 16.66 19.85 5.98
C GLY A 408 17.01 18.81 4.91
N PRO A 409 17.91 19.15 3.96
CA PRO A 409 18.30 18.24 2.88
C PRO A 409 18.88 16.89 3.33
N GLN A 410 19.47 16.81 4.52
CA GLN A 410 20.02 15.57 5.09
C GLN A 410 18.98 14.71 5.80
N ASN A 411 17.79 15.23 6.06
CA ASN A 411 16.74 14.48 6.74
C ASN A 411 16.02 13.54 5.75
N THR A 412 16.05 12.25 6.05
CA THR A 412 15.47 11.19 5.21
C THR A 412 14.05 10.78 5.59
N LEU A 413 13.55 11.18 6.77
CA LEU A 413 12.30 10.65 7.34
C LEU A 413 11.16 11.68 7.45
N ALA A 414 11.47 12.95 7.69
CA ALA A 414 10.50 13.99 8.03
C ALA A 414 9.45 14.19 6.93
N SER A 415 9.86 14.18 5.65
CA SER A 415 8.92 14.31 4.53
C SER A 415 7.93 13.16 4.48
N GLY A 416 8.41 11.93 4.64
CA GLY A 416 7.55 10.73 4.68
C GLY A 416 6.60 10.78 5.87
N TYR A 417 7.06 11.29 7.01
CA TYR A 417 6.26 11.41 8.24
C TYR A 417 5.09 12.37 8.07
N VAL A 418 5.34 13.55 7.49
CA VAL A 418 4.30 14.56 7.23
C VAL A 418 3.29 14.08 6.19
N ALA A 419 3.76 13.35 5.16
CA ALA A 419 2.88 12.86 4.10
C ALA A 419 2.04 11.64 4.49
N GLN A 420 2.45 10.88 5.50
CA GLN A 420 1.83 9.59 5.82
C GLN A 420 0.32 9.65 6.12
N PRO A 421 -0.23 10.63 6.87
CA PRO A 421 -1.67 10.71 7.09
C PRO A 421 -2.52 10.76 5.80
N ILE A 422 -1.95 11.18 4.67
CA ILE A 422 -2.65 11.26 3.39
C ILE A 422 -2.95 9.86 2.85
N ALA A 423 -1.95 8.97 2.80
CA ALA A 423 -2.07 7.64 2.22
C ALA A 423 -3.07 6.74 2.97
N ILE A 424 -3.20 6.91 4.29
CA ILE A 424 -4.18 6.17 5.11
C ILE A 424 -5.62 6.66 4.93
N THR A 425 -5.80 7.91 4.47
CA THR A 425 -7.10 8.60 4.41
C THR A 425 -7.77 8.46 3.04
N VAL A 426 -7.01 8.55 1.94
CA VAL A 426 -7.55 8.55 0.57
C VAL A 426 -7.81 7.14 0.03
N GLU A 427 -8.48 7.03 -1.13
CA GLU A 427 -8.89 5.77 -1.79
C GLU A 427 -9.74 4.83 -0.93
N GLY A 428 -10.53 5.44 -0.05
CA GLY A 428 -11.27 4.78 1.03
C GLY A 428 -10.44 4.77 2.31
N ALA A 429 -10.89 5.51 3.32
CA ALA A 429 -10.18 5.61 4.59
C ALA A 429 -9.91 4.22 5.18
N ASN A 430 -8.74 4.04 5.80
CA ASN A 430 -8.33 2.77 6.39
C ASN A 430 -9.38 2.17 7.35
N ILE A 431 -10.13 3.01 8.06
CA ILE A 431 -11.25 2.60 8.91
C ILE A 431 -12.34 1.90 8.09
N LEU A 432 -12.76 2.49 6.96
CA LEU A 432 -13.76 1.89 6.08
C LEU A 432 -13.25 0.58 5.47
N THR A 433 -12.02 0.61 4.93
CA THR A 433 -11.39 -0.54 4.27
C THR A 433 -11.30 -1.74 5.21
N ARG A 434 -10.82 -1.52 6.44
CA ARG A 434 -10.68 -2.59 7.44
C ARG A 434 -12.03 -3.12 7.93
N ASN A 435 -12.95 -2.24 8.29
CA ASN A 435 -14.17 -2.66 8.99
C ASN A 435 -15.24 -3.23 8.05
N LEU A 436 -15.35 -2.71 6.82
CA LEU A 436 -16.46 -3.04 5.91
C LEU A 436 -16.01 -3.83 4.67
N MET A 437 -14.86 -3.52 4.08
CA MET A 437 -14.47 -4.11 2.79
C MET A 437 -13.81 -5.48 2.94
N ILE A 438 -12.71 -5.57 3.71
CA ILE A 438 -11.86 -6.77 3.74
C ILE A 438 -12.68 -8.02 4.08
N PHE A 439 -13.41 -8.01 5.20
CA PHE A 439 -14.21 -9.16 5.59
C PHE A 439 -15.66 -9.08 5.11
N GLY A 440 -16.31 -7.92 5.20
CA GLY A 440 -17.74 -7.80 4.88
C GLY A 440 -18.08 -8.13 3.42
N GLN A 441 -17.26 -7.67 2.46
CA GLN A 441 -17.40 -8.06 1.05
C GLN A 441 -16.73 -9.42 0.80
N GLY A 442 -15.62 -9.70 1.49
CA GLY A 442 -14.91 -10.97 1.38
C GLY A 442 -15.77 -12.19 1.73
N VAL A 443 -16.56 -12.14 2.80
CA VAL A 443 -17.41 -13.27 3.22
C VAL A 443 -18.48 -13.62 2.18
N MET A 444 -19.10 -12.60 1.58
CA MET A 444 -20.13 -12.80 0.55
C MET A 444 -19.57 -13.52 -0.67
N ARG A 445 -18.34 -13.18 -1.07
CA ARG A 445 -17.69 -13.68 -2.28
C ARG A 445 -16.90 -14.97 -2.08
N CYS A 446 -16.24 -15.12 -0.94
CA CYS A 446 -15.33 -16.23 -0.67
C CYS A 446 -16.06 -17.47 -0.14
N HIS A 447 -17.25 -17.31 0.45
CA HIS A 447 -18.02 -18.43 0.93
C HIS A 447 -18.72 -19.16 -0.24
N PRO A 448 -18.50 -20.47 -0.43
CA PRO A 448 -18.88 -21.21 -1.64
C PRO A 448 -20.39 -21.26 -1.94
N TYR A 449 -21.22 -20.96 -0.94
CA TYR A 449 -22.68 -21.08 -1.04
C TYR A 449 -23.46 -19.83 -0.62
N LEU A 450 -22.79 -18.78 -0.10
CA LEU A 450 -23.51 -17.70 0.59
C LEU A 450 -24.20 -16.76 -0.40
N GLN A 451 -23.50 -16.35 -1.45
CA GLN A 451 -24.06 -15.53 -2.53
C GLN A 451 -25.28 -16.21 -3.16
N SER A 452 -25.14 -17.46 -3.62
CA SER A 452 -26.25 -18.22 -4.21
C SER A 452 -27.41 -18.45 -3.22
N MET A 453 -27.13 -18.54 -1.91
CA MET A 453 -28.17 -18.62 -0.90
C MET A 453 -28.96 -17.32 -0.81
N VAL A 454 -28.29 -16.16 -0.81
CA VAL A 454 -28.93 -14.85 -0.79
C VAL A 454 -29.74 -14.61 -2.06
N GLU A 455 -29.23 -14.99 -3.22
CA GLU A 455 -29.95 -14.95 -4.50
C GLU A 455 -31.23 -15.80 -4.45
N ALA A 456 -31.14 -17.04 -3.95
CA ALA A 456 -32.29 -17.93 -3.81
C ALA A 456 -33.33 -17.38 -2.80
N ILE A 457 -32.91 -16.68 -1.75
CA ILE A 457 -33.82 -16.02 -0.79
C ILE A 457 -34.63 -14.93 -1.48
N HIS A 458 -34.00 -14.12 -2.32
CA HIS A 458 -34.65 -12.99 -2.98
C HIS A 458 -35.42 -13.38 -4.25
N SER A 459 -35.10 -14.52 -4.86
CA SER A 459 -35.79 -15.05 -6.05
C SER A 459 -37.30 -15.22 -5.86
N ASP A 460 -38.07 -14.83 -6.86
CA ASP A 460 -39.52 -15.02 -6.91
C ASP A 460 -39.93 -16.27 -7.71
N ASP A 461 -38.98 -17.13 -8.08
CA ASP A 461 -39.26 -18.40 -8.76
C ASP A 461 -40.01 -19.39 -7.85
N THR A 462 -40.97 -20.10 -8.43
CA THR A 462 -41.70 -21.24 -7.86
C THR A 462 -40.80 -22.34 -7.29
N ASN A 463 -39.61 -22.56 -7.87
CA ASN A 463 -38.65 -23.57 -7.40
C ASN A 463 -37.66 -23.06 -6.34
N ALA A 464 -37.71 -21.77 -5.96
CA ALA A 464 -36.72 -21.14 -5.10
C ALA A 464 -36.60 -21.80 -3.71
N ASP A 465 -37.68 -22.35 -3.14
CA ASP A 465 -37.62 -23.08 -1.86
C ASP A 465 -36.81 -24.39 -1.95
N LYS A 466 -36.92 -25.13 -3.07
CA LYS A 466 -36.13 -26.36 -3.29
C LYS A 466 -34.66 -26.03 -3.49
N VAL A 467 -34.37 -25.01 -4.30
CA VAL A 467 -33.00 -24.52 -4.54
C VAL A 467 -32.37 -24.06 -3.22
N PHE A 468 -33.08 -23.24 -2.45
CA PHE A 468 -32.64 -22.78 -1.13
C PHE A 468 -32.31 -23.94 -0.19
N ASN A 469 -33.21 -24.92 -0.03
CA ASN A 469 -32.98 -26.04 0.88
C ASN A 469 -31.76 -26.90 0.48
N SER A 470 -31.52 -27.07 -0.83
CA SER A 470 -30.34 -27.77 -1.35
C SER A 470 -29.04 -27.03 -1.01
N ILE A 471 -29.00 -25.71 -1.25
CA ILE A 471 -27.85 -24.86 -0.94
C ILE A 471 -27.61 -24.79 0.58
N PHE A 472 -28.69 -24.71 1.36
CA PHE A 472 -28.62 -24.70 2.83
C PHE A 472 -28.02 -26.01 3.37
N ALA A 473 -28.46 -27.17 2.87
CA ALA A 473 -27.89 -28.46 3.26
C ALA A 473 -26.38 -28.55 2.94
N LYS A 474 -25.95 -28.07 1.77
CA LYS A 474 -24.53 -27.98 1.41
C LYS A 474 -23.75 -27.05 2.34
N THR A 475 -24.33 -25.92 2.71
CA THR A 475 -23.74 -24.95 3.64
C THR A 475 -23.53 -25.54 5.03
N VAL A 476 -24.52 -26.28 5.54
CA VAL A 476 -24.39 -26.99 6.83
C VAL A 476 -23.30 -28.06 6.76
N GLY A 477 -23.30 -28.90 5.70
CA GLY A 477 -22.26 -29.92 5.51
C GLY A 477 -20.85 -29.32 5.44
N TYR A 478 -20.71 -28.20 4.73
CA TYR A 478 -19.48 -27.43 4.65
C TYR A 478 -19.01 -26.93 6.02
N SER A 479 -19.90 -26.32 6.80
CA SER A 479 -19.56 -25.81 8.13
C SER A 479 -19.19 -26.92 9.12
N VAL A 480 -19.87 -28.08 9.04
CA VAL A 480 -19.52 -29.27 9.83
C VAL A 480 -18.12 -29.78 9.46
N ASN A 481 -17.81 -29.88 8.16
CA ASN A 481 -16.49 -30.32 7.70
C ASN A 481 -15.38 -29.37 8.16
N ASN A 482 -15.59 -28.06 8.06
CA ASN A 482 -14.65 -27.07 8.58
C ASN A 482 -14.46 -27.18 10.09
N SER A 483 -15.54 -27.39 10.84
CA SER A 483 -15.51 -27.58 12.30
C SER A 483 -14.73 -28.84 12.70
N LEU A 484 -14.96 -29.98 12.03
CA LEU A 484 -14.22 -31.22 12.25
C LEU A 484 -12.72 -31.05 11.92
N ARG A 485 -12.40 -30.35 10.82
CA ARG A 485 -11.01 -30.04 10.44
C ARG A 485 -10.35 -29.15 11.49
N ALA A 486 -10.98 -28.06 11.90
CA ALA A 486 -10.45 -27.15 12.92
C ALA A 486 -10.24 -27.85 14.26
N PHE A 487 -11.14 -28.76 14.63
CA PHE A 487 -11.01 -29.57 15.85
C PHE A 487 -9.82 -30.52 15.77
N ARG A 488 -9.69 -31.26 14.66
CA ARG A 488 -8.53 -32.13 14.41
C ARG A 488 -7.22 -31.35 14.43
N LEU A 489 -7.13 -30.22 13.75
CA LEU A 489 -5.91 -29.39 13.71
C LEU A 489 -5.64 -28.65 15.04
N GLY A 490 -6.68 -28.41 15.84
CA GLY A 490 -6.57 -27.89 17.19
C GLY A 490 -5.95 -28.90 18.16
N LEU A 491 -6.37 -30.17 18.10
CA LEU A 491 -5.85 -31.27 18.93
C LEU A 491 -4.49 -31.80 18.44
N LEU A 492 -4.37 -32.01 17.12
CA LEU A 492 -3.23 -32.65 16.47
C LEU A 492 -2.62 -31.70 15.42
N PRO A 493 -2.00 -30.59 15.85
CA PRO A 493 -1.50 -29.55 14.94
C PRO A 493 -0.44 -30.04 13.95
N PHE A 494 0.31 -31.10 14.31
CA PHE A 494 1.32 -31.69 13.43
C PHE A 494 0.73 -32.35 12.16
N THR A 495 -0.58 -32.65 12.16
CA THR A 495 -1.31 -33.23 11.02
C THR A 495 -1.72 -32.22 9.96
N ALA A 496 -1.48 -30.91 10.19
CA ALA A 496 -1.66 -29.89 9.17
C ALA A 496 -0.79 -30.20 7.94
N GLN A 497 -1.33 -29.93 6.76
CA GLN A 497 -0.63 -30.14 5.50
C GLN A 497 0.37 -29.00 5.25
N ALA A 498 1.44 -29.36 4.54
CA ALA A 498 2.41 -28.45 3.98
C ALA A 498 2.81 -29.01 2.61
N THR A 499 3.06 -28.14 1.65
CA THR A 499 3.44 -28.45 0.27
C THR A 499 4.85 -27.96 -0.06
N SER A 500 5.47 -27.16 0.81
CA SER A 500 6.86 -26.76 0.71
C SER A 500 7.83 -27.93 0.88
N THR A 501 8.95 -27.89 0.16
CA THR A 501 10.07 -28.82 0.33
C THR A 501 11.15 -28.29 1.29
N LEU A 502 11.06 -27.03 1.72
CA LEU A 502 12.03 -26.40 2.60
C LEU A 502 11.71 -26.68 4.08
N PRO A 503 12.60 -27.33 4.84
CA PRO A 503 12.36 -27.68 6.25
C PRO A 503 11.97 -26.49 7.12
N GLU A 504 12.54 -25.31 6.85
CA GLU A 504 12.30 -24.09 7.60
C GLU A 504 10.95 -23.43 7.29
N VAL A 505 10.33 -23.74 6.14
CA VAL A 505 9.04 -23.18 5.69
C VAL A 505 7.86 -24.05 6.13
N ILE A 506 8.04 -25.38 6.15
CA ILE A 506 6.98 -26.36 6.51
C ILE A 506 6.21 -25.99 7.79
N PRO A 507 6.85 -25.60 8.92
CA PRO A 507 6.12 -25.23 10.14
C PRO A 507 5.20 -24.01 9.96
N TYR A 508 5.57 -23.08 9.09
CA TYR A 508 4.80 -21.88 8.81
C TYR A 508 3.57 -22.19 7.96
N GLU A 509 3.69 -23.00 6.89
CA GLU A 509 2.52 -23.43 6.10
C GLU A 509 1.50 -24.20 6.97
N LYS A 510 1.99 -25.07 7.85
CA LYS A 510 1.14 -25.78 8.82
C LYS A 510 0.40 -24.81 9.75
N SER A 511 1.08 -23.76 10.19
CA SER A 511 0.51 -22.74 11.07
C SER A 511 -0.54 -21.90 10.35
N VAL A 512 -0.30 -21.54 9.08
CA VAL A 512 -1.26 -20.86 8.21
C VAL A 512 -2.52 -21.72 8.04
N ASN A 513 -2.37 -23.00 7.68
CA ASN A 513 -3.49 -23.95 7.56
C ASN A 513 -4.30 -24.07 8.87
N LYS A 514 -3.61 -24.16 10.01
CA LYS A 514 -4.26 -24.25 11.32
C LYS A 514 -5.10 -23.02 11.61
N LEU A 515 -4.53 -21.82 11.48
CA LEU A 515 -5.26 -20.58 11.78
C LEU A 515 -6.40 -20.34 10.79
N ALA A 516 -6.19 -20.62 9.49
CA ALA A 516 -7.24 -20.53 8.48
C ALA A 516 -8.42 -21.48 8.79
N SER A 517 -8.14 -22.70 9.27
CA SER A 517 -9.23 -23.62 9.68
C SER A 517 -10.08 -23.06 10.82
N LYS A 518 -9.49 -22.29 11.74
CA LYS A 518 -10.23 -21.63 12.83
C LYS A 518 -11.03 -20.44 12.31
N LEU A 519 -10.45 -19.65 11.40
CA LEU A 519 -11.12 -18.54 10.74
C LEU A 519 -12.41 -19.00 10.07
N ALA A 520 -12.37 -20.10 9.31
CA ALA A 520 -13.55 -20.65 8.63
C ALA A 520 -14.69 -20.95 9.62
N VAL A 521 -14.40 -21.61 10.74
CA VAL A 521 -15.39 -21.87 11.80
C VAL A 521 -15.94 -20.55 12.36
N TYR A 522 -15.09 -19.58 12.66
CA TYR A 522 -15.54 -18.33 13.26
C TYR A 522 -16.40 -17.52 12.27
N ALA A 523 -16.06 -17.55 10.99
CA ALA A 523 -16.84 -16.92 9.94
C ALA A 523 -18.24 -17.55 9.80
N ASP A 524 -18.32 -18.88 9.72
CA ASP A 524 -19.58 -19.62 9.60
C ASP A 524 -20.50 -19.37 10.81
N PHE A 525 -19.96 -19.45 12.03
CA PHE A 525 -20.74 -19.18 13.24
C PHE A 525 -21.12 -17.70 13.39
N SER A 526 -20.33 -16.77 12.83
CA SER A 526 -20.70 -15.36 12.74
C SER A 526 -21.91 -15.17 11.84
N LEU A 527 -21.90 -15.77 10.66
CA LEU A 527 -23.03 -15.74 9.74
C LEU A 527 -24.28 -16.37 10.36
N LEU A 528 -24.13 -17.48 11.07
CA LEU A 528 -25.24 -18.17 11.75
C LEU A 528 -25.88 -17.31 12.86
N VAL A 529 -25.08 -16.65 13.69
CA VAL A 529 -25.58 -15.90 14.86
C VAL A 529 -25.97 -14.47 14.51
N LEU A 530 -25.19 -13.79 13.69
CA LEU A 530 -25.37 -12.37 13.38
C LEU A 530 -26.14 -12.15 12.07
N GLY A 531 -26.07 -13.08 11.12
CA GLY A 531 -26.72 -12.94 9.81
C GLY A 531 -26.40 -11.59 9.17
N GLY A 532 -27.43 -10.87 8.71
CA GLY A 532 -27.29 -9.52 8.14
C GLY A 532 -26.74 -8.46 9.10
N LYS A 533 -26.77 -8.67 10.42
CA LYS A 533 -26.17 -7.75 11.40
C LYS A 533 -24.65 -7.85 11.46
N LEU A 534 -24.04 -8.84 10.81
CA LEU A 534 -22.58 -8.98 10.76
C LEU A 534 -21.92 -7.74 10.12
N LYS A 535 -22.56 -7.14 9.11
CA LYS A 535 -22.12 -5.90 8.47
C LYS A 535 -22.12 -4.71 9.43
N GLN A 536 -23.07 -4.67 10.37
CA GLN A 536 -23.16 -3.65 11.42
C GLN A 536 -22.19 -3.91 12.58
N ALA A 537 -21.77 -5.17 12.76
CA ALA A 537 -20.81 -5.59 13.78
C ALA A 537 -19.36 -5.33 13.33
N GLU A 538 -19.07 -4.07 12.96
CA GLU A 538 -17.82 -3.63 12.33
C GLU A 538 -16.57 -4.13 13.06
N MET A 539 -16.52 -4.05 14.39
CA MET A 539 -15.36 -4.50 15.17
C MET A 539 -15.12 -6.01 15.08
N LEU A 540 -16.17 -6.82 14.98
CA LEU A 540 -16.05 -8.27 14.83
C LEU A 540 -15.65 -8.64 13.40
N SER A 541 -16.31 -8.02 12.41
CA SER A 541 -15.96 -8.13 10.99
C SER A 541 -14.48 -7.79 10.76
N ALA A 542 -14.03 -6.66 11.30
CA ALA A 542 -12.65 -6.20 11.19
C ALA A 542 -11.63 -7.19 11.76
N ARG A 543 -11.92 -7.80 12.91
CA ARG A 543 -11.01 -8.80 13.50
C ARG A 543 -10.89 -10.03 12.62
N LEU A 544 -11.98 -10.52 12.00
CA LEU A 544 -11.90 -11.62 11.04
C LEU A 544 -11.14 -11.21 9.77
N GLY A 545 -11.32 -9.96 9.32
CA GLY A 545 -10.55 -9.36 8.24
C GLY A 545 -9.06 -9.30 8.54
N ASP A 546 -8.67 -8.91 9.76
CA ASP A 546 -7.27 -8.90 10.21
C ASP A 546 -6.68 -10.31 10.14
N VAL A 547 -7.40 -11.33 10.60
CA VAL A 547 -6.94 -12.74 10.53
C VAL A 547 -6.65 -13.13 9.09
N MET A 548 -7.60 -12.90 8.18
CA MET A 548 -7.43 -13.22 6.77
C MET A 548 -6.23 -12.47 6.16
N SER A 549 -6.09 -11.20 6.50
CA SER A 549 -5.03 -10.33 5.99
C SER A 549 -3.64 -10.74 6.44
N TYR A 550 -3.48 -11.08 7.72
CA TYR A 550 -2.20 -11.55 8.25
C TYR A 550 -1.85 -12.96 7.75
N LEU A 551 -2.84 -13.80 7.42
CA LEU A 551 -2.59 -15.07 6.74
C LEU A 551 -2.15 -14.86 5.28
N TYR A 552 -2.75 -13.89 4.57
CA TYR A 552 -2.27 -13.46 3.25
C TYR A 552 -0.83 -12.92 3.33
N ALA A 553 -0.52 -12.09 4.33
CA ALA A 553 0.83 -11.58 4.56
C ALA A 553 1.84 -12.71 4.85
N ALA A 554 1.47 -13.71 5.65
CA ALA A 554 2.31 -14.89 5.89
C ALA A 554 2.53 -15.71 4.61
N MET A 555 1.49 -15.91 3.78
CA MET A 555 1.63 -16.57 2.48
C MET A 555 2.55 -15.78 1.54
N ALA A 556 2.42 -14.45 1.50
CA ALA A 556 3.30 -13.59 0.71
C ALA A 556 4.77 -13.72 1.14
N SER A 557 5.03 -13.69 2.45
CA SER A 557 6.37 -13.89 3.05
C SER A 557 6.97 -15.26 2.67
N ILE A 558 6.17 -16.34 2.77
CA ILE A 558 6.58 -17.70 2.36
C ILE A 558 6.96 -17.72 0.88
N ARG A 559 6.08 -17.21 0.00
CA ARG A 559 6.34 -17.22 -1.43
C ARG A 559 7.58 -16.41 -1.80
N TYR A 560 7.76 -15.24 -1.19
CA TYR A 560 8.91 -14.39 -1.45
C TYR A 560 10.23 -15.13 -1.11
N TYR A 561 10.29 -15.79 0.05
CA TYR A 561 11.44 -16.61 0.45
C TYR A 561 11.69 -17.80 -0.49
N GLU A 562 10.64 -18.50 -0.92
CA GLU A 562 10.77 -19.71 -1.74
C GLU A 562 11.07 -19.42 -3.21
N GLN A 563 10.42 -18.44 -3.82
CA GLN A 563 10.38 -18.29 -5.27
C GLN A 563 11.05 -17.02 -5.79
N LYS A 564 11.05 -15.95 -5.00
CA LYS A 564 11.65 -14.67 -5.42
C LYS A 564 13.13 -14.61 -5.09
N LEU A 565 13.54 -15.18 -3.96
CA LEU A 565 14.94 -15.15 -3.53
C LEU A 565 15.78 -16.24 -4.20
N PRO A 566 16.95 -15.87 -4.77
CA PRO A 566 17.99 -16.83 -5.14
C PRO A 566 18.41 -17.66 -3.94
N LYS A 567 18.80 -18.91 -4.16
CA LYS A 567 19.17 -19.84 -3.09
C LYS A 567 20.35 -19.31 -2.27
N GLU A 568 21.28 -18.59 -2.90
CA GLU A 568 22.46 -18.01 -2.28
C GLU A 568 22.11 -16.90 -1.26
N GLN A 569 20.98 -16.23 -1.43
CA GLN A 569 20.55 -15.13 -0.55
C GLN A 569 19.68 -15.59 0.61
N ARG A 570 19.21 -16.86 0.62
CA ARG A 570 18.26 -17.35 1.62
C ARG A 570 18.82 -17.34 3.04
N GLU A 571 20.09 -17.67 3.22
CA GLU A 571 20.73 -17.63 4.54
C GLU A 571 20.70 -16.22 5.14
N GLN A 572 21.03 -15.20 4.32
CA GLN A 572 20.98 -13.79 4.73
C GLN A 572 19.55 -13.31 4.98
N ALA A 573 18.58 -13.85 4.24
CA ALA A 573 17.17 -13.50 4.34
C ALA A 573 16.42 -14.24 5.47
N ALA A 574 16.96 -15.35 5.98
CA ALA A 574 16.25 -16.24 6.91
C ALA A 574 15.75 -15.51 8.17
N PRO A 575 16.53 -14.65 8.85
CA PRO A 575 16.03 -13.93 10.02
C PRO A 575 14.87 -12.97 9.70
N TYR A 576 14.90 -12.35 8.51
CA TYR A 576 13.82 -11.47 8.04
C TYR A 576 12.54 -12.28 7.79
N PHE A 577 12.67 -13.38 7.07
CA PHE A 577 11.58 -14.31 6.78
C PHE A 577 10.96 -14.88 8.07
N HIS A 578 11.78 -15.35 9.00
CA HIS A 578 11.33 -15.91 10.26
C HIS A 578 10.59 -14.89 11.11
N TYR A 579 11.11 -13.66 11.21
CA TYR A 579 10.45 -12.57 11.92
C TYR A 579 9.12 -12.22 11.27
N ALA A 580 9.11 -11.89 9.98
CA ALA A 580 7.94 -11.44 9.23
C ALA A 580 6.78 -12.44 9.29
N THR A 581 7.09 -13.72 9.02
CA THR A 581 6.09 -14.79 8.98
C THR A 581 5.55 -15.08 10.37
N ARG A 582 6.43 -15.13 11.39
CA ARG A 582 6.02 -15.37 12.78
C ARG A 582 5.20 -14.23 13.34
N TRP A 583 5.62 -12.98 13.09
CA TRP A 583 4.89 -11.79 13.48
C TRP A 583 3.47 -11.78 12.89
N SER A 584 3.34 -12.05 11.60
CA SER A 584 2.04 -12.13 10.92
C SER A 584 1.13 -13.20 11.55
N LEU A 585 1.66 -14.41 11.80
CA LEU A 585 0.91 -15.48 12.43
C LEU A 585 0.50 -15.17 13.88
N CYS A 586 1.35 -14.49 14.65
CA CYS A 586 1.00 -14.00 15.97
C CYS A 586 -0.15 -12.98 15.90
N LYS A 587 -0.10 -12.03 14.96
CA LYS A 587 -1.17 -11.05 14.76
C LYS A 587 -2.50 -11.69 14.32
N ALA A 588 -2.45 -12.72 13.48
CA ALA A 588 -3.62 -13.50 13.14
C ALA A 588 -4.21 -14.22 14.37
N GLU A 589 -3.38 -14.83 15.23
CA GLU A 589 -3.88 -15.50 16.46
C GLU A 589 -4.44 -14.49 17.48
N GLU A 590 -3.78 -13.34 17.67
CA GLU A 590 -4.27 -12.24 18.52
C GLU A 590 -5.66 -11.76 18.07
N ALA A 591 -5.86 -11.54 16.77
CA ALA A 591 -7.14 -11.13 16.22
C ALA A 591 -8.24 -12.21 16.39
N LEU A 592 -7.91 -13.49 16.22
CA LEU A 592 -8.83 -14.62 16.49
C LEU A 592 -9.27 -14.65 17.96
N LEU A 593 -8.34 -14.49 18.89
CA LEU A 593 -8.63 -14.51 20.32
C LEU A 593 -9.50 -13.30 20.71
N ALA A 594 -9.13 -12.11 20.27
CA ALA A 594 -9.90 -10.89 20.51
C ALA A 594 -11.32 -11.00 19.93
N PHE A 595 -11.48 -11.60 18.74
CA PHE A 595 -12.78 -11.88 18.16
C PHE A 595 -13.61 -12.80 19.08
N LEU A 596 -13.02 -13.91 19.51
CA LEU A 596 -13.69 -14.91 20.32
C LEU A 596 -14.11 -14.35 21.69
N GLU A 597 -13.25 -13.58 22.35
CA GLU A 597 -13.54 -12.94 23.64
C GLU A 597 -14.71 -11.96 23.57
N ASN A 598 -14.87 -11.27 22.44
CA ASN A 598 -15.88 -10.26 22.23
C ASN A 598 -17.12 -10.77 21.48
N PHE A 599 -17.20 -12.06 21.16
CA PHE A 599 -18.31 -12.61 20.39
C PHE A 599 -19.61 -12.63 21.23
N PRO A 600 -20.74 -12.05 20.77
CA PRO A 600 -21.87 -11.70 21.64
C PRO A 600 -22.58 -12.91 22.27
N SER A 601 -22.75 -14.00 21.53
CA SER A 601 -23.38 -15.22 22.07
C SER A 601 -22.39 -16.00 22.93
N SER A 602 -22.61 -16.04 24.24
CA SER A 602 -21.76 -16.77 25.20
C SER A 602 -21.77 -18.28 24.95
N ALA A 603 -22.91 -18.85 24.56
CA ALA A 603 -23.03 -20.26 24.21
C ALA A 603 -22.23 -20.60 22.94
N THR A 604 -22.43 -19.83 21.87
CA THR A 604 -21.69 -20.01 20.61
C THR A 604 -20.19 -19.79 20.82
N ARG A 605 -19.81 -18.82 21.67
CA ARG A 605 -18.42 -18.57 22.06
C ARG A 605 -17.78 -19.81 22.68
N LYS A 606 -18.44 -20.44 23.66
CA LYS A 606 -17.95 -21.69 24.30
C LYS A 606 -17.86 -22.83 23.29
N LEU A 607 -18.83 -22.95 22.38
CA LEU A 607 -18.81 -23.95 21.31
C LEU A 607 -17.64 -23.74 20.35
N MET A 608 -17.44 -22.52 19.85
CA MET A 608 -16.30 -22.19 18.98
C MET A 608 -14.96 -22.44 19.67
N ARG A 609 -14.84 -22.16 20.98
CA ARG A 609 -13.64 -22.49 21.78
C ARG A 609 -13.36 -23.99 21.77
N LEU A 610 -14.38 -24.81 22.00
CA LEU A 610 -14.28 -26.27 21.98
C LEU A 610 -13.90 -26.79 20.60
N LEU A 611 -14.63 -26.37 19.55
CA LEU A 611 -14.41 -26.83 18.18
C LEU A 611 -13.05 -26.42 17.61
N THR A 612 -12.51 -25.27 18.02
CA THR A 612 -11.20 -24.81 17.52
C THR A 612 -10.05 -25.07 18.48
N VAL A 613 -10.33 -25.64 19.66
CA VAL A 613 -9.35 -25.86 20.75
C VAL A 613 -8.57 -24.58 21.08
N THR A 614 -9.28 -23.46 21.16
CA THR A 614 -8.70 -22.12 21.32
C THR A 614 -8.98 -21.58 22.72
N TYR A 615 -8.03 -21.78 23.63
CA TYR A 615 -8.13 -21.36 25.03
C TYR A 615 -7.10 -20.28 25.42
N SER A 616 -5.97 -20.23 24.71
CA SER A 616 -4.89 -19.27 24.91
C SER A 616 -4.12 -19.09 23.60
N ALA A 617 -3.32 -18.02 23.52
CA ALA A 617 -2.33 -17.88 22.46
C ALA A 617 -1.29 -19.01 22.57
N LYS A 618 -0.99 -19.66 21.45
CA LYS A 618 -0.02 -20.76 21.35
C LYS A 618 0.98 -20.58 20.21
N MET A 619 0.82 -19.56 19.37
CA MET A 619 1.76 -19.25 18.31
C MET A 619 3.10 -18.84 18.95
N PRO A 620 4.22 -19.47 18.56
CA PRO A 620 5.54 -19.04 19.02
C PRO A 620 5.74 -17.56 18.74
N LYS A 621 6.06 -16.78 19.77
CA LYS A 621 6.35 -15.36 19.63
C LYS A 621 7.72 -15.15 18.97
N VAL A 622 7.93 -13.97 18.40
CA VAL A 622 9.29 -13.50 18.10
C VAL A 622 10.04 -13.43 19.43
N ASN A 623 11.15 -14.14 19.53
CA ASN A 623 11.97 -14.21 20.75
C ASN A 623 13.19 -13.28 20.62
N ASP A 624 13.80 -12.96 21.75
CA ASP A 624 14.90 -12.01 21.82
C ASP A 624 16.14 -12.46 21.00
N ASP A 625 16.35 -13.77 20.87
CA ASP A 625 17.42 -14.32 20.03
C ASP A 625 17.23 -13.95 18.55
N LEU A 626 16.02 -14.16 18.01
CA LEU A 626 15.70 -13.77 16.64
C LEU A 626 15.74 -12.25 16.45
N VAL A 627 15.34 -11.48 17.46
CA VAL A 627 15.47 -10.02 17.46
C VAL A 627 16.92 -9.61 17.35
N ARG A 628 17.81 -10.15 18.18
CA ARG A 628 19.25 -9.86 18.13
C ARG A 628 19.86 -10.28 16.81
N GLU A 629 19.56 -11.49 16.34
CA GLU A 629 20.06 -12.02 15.06
C GLU A 629 19.64 -11.13 13.89
N LEU A 630 18.36 -10.79 13.78
CA LEU A 630 17.86 -9.93 12.71
C LEU A 630 18.44 -8.51 12.79
N ALA A 631 18.53 -7.93 13.98
CA ALA A 631 19.11 -6.60 14.16
C ALA A 631 20.60 -6.55 13.80
N GLU A 632 21.35 -7.64 14.01
CA GLU A 632 22.74 -7.75 13.57
C GLU A 632 22.81 -7.89 12.05
N GLN A 633 22.03 -8.78 11.44
CA GLN A 633 21.98 -8.94 9.98
C GLN A 633 21.54 -7.65 9.26
N ALA A 634 20.61 -6.90 9.84
CA ALA A 634 20.14 -5.59 9.35
C ALA A 634 21.28 -4.55 9.21
N GLN A 635 22.29 -4.62 10.08
CA GLN A 635 23.42 -3.69 10.07
C GLN A 635 24.53 -4.10 9.08
N LEU A 636 24.49 -5.31 8.52
CA LEU A 636 25.51 -5.80 7.58
C LEU A 636 25.28 -5.29 6.15
N ASN A 637 26.38 -5.14 5.39
CA ASN A 637 26.33 -4.70 4.00
C ASN A 637 26.16 -5.90 3.07
N THR A 638 24.99 -6.54 3.15
CA THR A 638 24.67 -7.73 2.37
C THR A 638 24.01 -7.38 1.05
N GLU A 639 24.13 -8.28 0.08
CA GLU A 639 23.42 -8.16 -1.20
C GLU A 639 21.90 -8.19 -0.98
N PHE A 640 21.43 -9.07 -0.09
CA PHE A 640 20.02 -9.14 0.27
C PHE A 640 19.49 -7.81 0.82
N LYS A 641 20.23 -7.12 1.71
CA LYS A 641 19.80 -5.81 2.23
C LYS A 641 19.65 -4.79 1.10
N ARG A 642 20.63 -4.71 0.18
CA ARG A 642 20.58 -3.82 -0.98
C ARG A 642 19.38 -4.11 -1.88
N ASN A 643 19.07 -5.39 -2.11
CA ASN A 643 17.90 -5.82 -2.87
C ASN A 643 16.59 -5.49 -2.14
N LEU A 644 16.55 -5.60 -0.81
CA LEU A 644 15.37 -5.26 -0.02
C LEU A 644 15.12 -3.74 0.02
N THR A 645 16.17 -2.91 -0.07
CA THR A 645 16.07 -1.43 -0.08
C THR A 645 16.23 -0.83 -1.49
N HIS A 646 15.94 -1.60 -2.55
CA HIS A 646 16.24 -1.23 -3.93
C HIS A 646 15.50 0.01 -4.44
N LEU A 647 14.39 0.42 -3.80
CA LEU A 647 13.64 1.62 -4.14
C LEU A 647 14.39 2.91 -3.79
N ILE A 648 15.36 2.83 -2.87
CA ILE A 648 16.13 3.99 -2.44
C ILE A 648 17.32 4.13 -3.38
N LYS A 649 17.32 5.21 -4.18
CA LYS A 649 18.43 5.59 -5.05
C LYS A 649 19.09 6.85 -4.48
N PRO A 650 20.20 6.72 -3.74
CA PRO A 650 20.92 7.86 -3.20
C PRO A 650 21.41 8.77 -4.33
N ILE A 651 21.20 10.08 -4.20
CA ILE A 651 21.74 11.10 -5.10
C ILE A 651 22.91 11.79 -4.40
N PRO A 652 24.04 12.05 -5.08
CA PRO A 652 25.21 12.67 -4.45
C PRO A 652 24.86 13.93 -3.64
N GLY A 653 25.22 13.92 -2.36
CA GLY A 653 24.99 15.01 -1.42
C GLY A 653 23.63 15.00 -0.71
N ASP A 654 22.70 14.11 -1.05
CA ASP A 654 21.46 13.96 -0.28
C ASP A 654 21.65 13.18 1.02
N GLY A 655 20.64 13.20 1.90
CA GLY A 655 20.71 12.52 3.20
C GLY A 655 20.91 11.00 3.12
N ASN A 656 20.44 10.33 2.06
CA ASN A 656 20.64 8.89 1.89
C ASN A 656 22.08 8.60 1.45
N ASP A 657 22.64 9.40 0.54
CA ASP A 657 24.04 9.30 0.10
C ASP A 657 25.01 9.55 1.26
N ILE A 658 24.80 10.61 2.04
CA ILE A 658 25.64 10.95 3.19
C ILE A 658 25.65 9.80 4.22
N ASN A 659 24.49 9.23 4.54
CA ASN A 659 24.39 8.10 5.46
C ASN A 659 25.08 6.85 4.89
N GLU A 660 24.88 6.55 3.60
CA GLU A 660 25.48 5.39 2.93
C GLU A 660 27.00 5.48 2.88
N GLN A 661 27.57 6.63 2.52
CA GLN A 661 29.02 6.83 2.48
C GLN A 661 29.68 6.61 3.85
N ALA A 662 29.07 7.14 4.91
CA ALA A 662 29.57 6.93 6.27
C ALA A 662 29.44 5.46 6.70
N TYR A 663 28.34 4.81 6.32
CA TYR A 663 28.09 3.42 6.60
C TYR A 663 29.10 2.50 5.91
N LEU A 664 29.31 2.65 4.60
CA LEU A 664 30.28 1.87 3.84
C LEU A 664 31.70 2.07 4.36
N ALA A 665 32.10 3.32 4.61
CA ALA A 665 33.40 3.62 5.21
C ALA A 665 33.58 2.96 6.58
N LYS A 666 32.51 2.86 7.38
CA LYS A 666 32.56 2.12 8.66
C LYS A 666 32.77 0.64 8.44
N MET A 667 32.05 0.03 7.50
CA MET A 667 32.16 -1.40 7.20
C MET A 667 33.60 -1.77 6.79
N ASP A 668 34.23 -0.93 5.96
CA ASP A 668 35.63 -1.12 5.53
C ASP A 668 36.63 -0.92 6.69
N CYS A 669 36.28 -0.10 7.68
CA CYS A 669 37.13 0.19 8.84
C CYS A 669 36.90 -0.72 10.05
N LEU A 670 35.96 -1.68 10.04
CA LEU A 670 35.62 -2.47 11.22
C LEU A 670 36.84 -3.15 11.92
N PRO A 671 37.77 -3.79 11.19
CA PRO A 671 38.95 -4.39 11.82
C PRO A 671 39.87 -3.35 12.47
N LEU A 672 40.03 -2.19 11.84
CA LEU A 672 40.85 -1.10 12.33
C LEU A 672 40.24 -0.44 13.58
N LEU A 673 38.91 -0.23 13.58
CA LEU A 673 38.19 0.26 14.75
C LEU A 673 38.32 -0.70 15.94
N ALA A 674 38.28 -2.02 15.68
CA ALA A 674 38.53 -3.01 16.72
C ALA A 674 39.98 -2.96 17.26
N LYS A 675 40.96 -2.74 16.37
CA LYS A 675 42.39 -2.55 16.72
C LYS A 675 42.59 -1.32 17.63
N VAL A 676 42.03 -0.17 17.25
CA VAL A 676 42.04 1.08 18.05
C VAL A 676 41.37 0.87 19.41
N LYS A 677 40.19 0.24 19.44
CA LYS A 677 39.46 -0.06 20.68
C LYS A 677 40.23 -1.01 21.60
N LYS A 678 40.93 -2.00 21.04
CA LYS A 678 41.81 -2.90 21.80
C LYS A 678 42.97 -2.13 22.41
N GLY A 679 43.62 -1.23 21.65
CA GLY A 679 44.70 -0.37 22.14
C GLY A 679 44.27 0.57 23.28
N LEU A 680 43.06 1.12 23.22
CA LEU A 680 42.46 1.90 24.30
C LEU A 680 42.23 1.04 25.56
N ARG A 681 41.66 -0.17 25.39
CA ARG A 681 41.42 -1.10 26.52
C ARG A 681 42.71 -1.58 27.19
N SER A 682 43.77 -1.83 26.40
CA SER A 682 45.10 -2.20 26.91
C SER A 682 45.93 -1.01 27.39
N ARG A 683 45.39 0.22 27.34
CA ARG A 683 46.06 1.47 27.77
C ARG A 683 47.36 1.77 27.01
N GLN A 684 47.46 1.37 25.75
CA GLN A 684 48.60 1.70 24.89
C GLN A 684 48.67 3.20 24.55
N PHE A 685 47.51 3.85 24.49
CA PHE A 685 47.35 5.30 24.37
C PHE A 685 46.06 5.73 25.08
N LYS A 686 45.86 7.04 25.23
CA LYS A 686 44.66 7.61 25.87
C LYS A 686 43.67 8.10 24.81
N ALA A 687 42.38 8.01 25.11
CA ALA A 687 41.35 8.62 24.27
C ALA A 687 41.50 10.15 24.28
N GLY A 688 41.41 10.76 23.09
CA GLY A 688 41.34 12.21 22.94
C GLY A 688 39.94 12.75 23.20
N THR A 689 39.82 14.08 23.26
CA THR A 689 38.52 14.78 23.39
C THR A 689 37.64 14.58 22.15
N ARG A 690 38.27 14.38 20.98
CA ARG A 690 37.62 14.01 19.71
C ARG A 690 38.20 12.70 19.18
N PHE A 691 37.45 12.07 18.28
CA PHE A 691 37.89 10.82 17.67
C PHE A 691 39.13 11.03 16.79
N SER A 692 39.22 12.14 16.05
CA SER A 692 40.43 12.49 15.28
C SER A 692 41.70 12.49 16.13
N ILE A 693 41.67 13.15 17.30
CA ILE A 693 42.79 13.20 18.26
C ILE A 693 43.10 11.79 18.80
N THR A 694 42.07 10.96 18.99
CA THR A 694 42.25 9.55 19.39
C THR A 694 42.98 8.75 18.32
N LEU A 695 42.73 9.02 17.04
CA LEU A 695 43.44 8.39 15.92
C LEU A 695 44.89 8.86 15.84
N ASP A 696 45.15 10.15 16.06
CA ASP A 696 46.52 10.70 16.09
C ASP A 696 47.35 10.05 17.21
N ALA A 697 46.79 9.92 18.41
CA ALA A 697 47.42 9.22 19.52
C ALA A 697 47.67 7.72 19.23
N ALA A 698 46.77 7.07 18.49
CA ALA A 698 46.95 5.68 18.08
C ALA A 698 48.09 5.52 17.05
N LEU A 699 48.26 6.49 16.16
CA LEU A 699 49.37 6.55 15.20
C LEU A 699 50.71 6.78 15.91
N GLU A 700 50.76 7.74 16.83
CA GLU A 700 51.95 8.03 17.64
C GLU A 700 52.37 6.81 18.48
N ALA A 701 51.41 6.10 19.06
CA ALA A 701 51.64 4.85 19.80
C ALA A 701 51.94 3.64 18.91
N LYS A 702 52.00 3.82 17.58
CA LYS A 702 52.25 2.76 16.58
C LYS A 702 51.24 1.61 16.65
N VAL A 703 50.04 1.88 17.14
CA VAL A 703 48.92 0.92 17.14
C VAL A 703 48.34 0.82 15.73
N ILE A 704 48.38 1.92 14.97
CA ILE A 704 47.97 1.96 13.57
C ILE A 704 49.07 2.56 12.69
N GLU A 705 49.07 2.21 11.42
CA GLU A 705 49.97 2.76 10.39
C GLU A 705 49.42 4.05 9.77
N LEU A 706 50.25 4.78 9.04
CA LEU A 706 49.85 6.04 8.40
C LEU A 706 48.74 5.85 7.34
N SER A 707 48.74 4.72 6.63
CA SER A 707 47.68 4.34 5.68
C SER A 707 46.35 4.05 6.39
N GLU A 708 46.40 3.27 7.48
CA GLU A 708 45.25 2.96 8.34
C GLU A 708 44.67 4.23 9.00
N HIS A 709 45.53 5.15 9.43
CA HIS A 709 45.15 6.45 10.00
C HIS A 709 44.36 7.30 8.99
N LYS A 710 44.85 7.42 7.74
CA LYS A 710 44.14 8.17 6.69
C LYS A 710 42.74 7.61 6.43
N LEU A 711 42.60 6.29 6.39
CA LEU A 711 41.30 5.64 6.18
C LEU A 711 40.35 5.91 7.36
N LEU A 712 40.84 5.83 8.60
CA LEU A 712 40.05 6.13 9.79
C LEU A 712 39.66 7.61 9.91
N GLN A 713 40.50 8.53 9.45
CA GLN A 713 40.19 9.96 9.38
C GLN A 713 39.11 10.26 8.31
N ASP A 714 39.20 9.62 7.15
CA ASP A 714 38.15 9.70 6.12
C ASP A 714 36.80 9.17 6.65
N TYR A 715 36.80 8.00 7.29
CA TYR A 715 35.62 7.50 8.01
C TYR A 715 35.13 8.50 9.06
N ASN A 716 36.03 9.10 9.85
CA ASN A 716 35.65 10.09 10.87
C ASN A 716 34.91 11.28 10.27
N LEU A 717 35.40 11.82 9.16
CA LEU A 717 34.79 12.95 8.47
C LEU A 717 33.38 12.60 7.96
N LYS A 718 33.24 11.45 7.30
CA LYS A 718 31.94 10.96 6.80
C LYS A 718 30.97 10.68 7.95
N ARG A 719 31.45 10.04 9.03
CA ARG A 719 30.67 9.78 10.24
C ARG A 719 30.16 11.08 10.86
N GLU A 720 31.02 12.08 11.01
CA GLU A 720 30.65 13.37 11.59
C GLU A 720 29.58 14.07 10.74
N ARG A 721 29.71 14.02 9.41
CA ARG A 721 28.68 14.53 8.51
C ARG A 721 27.34 13.79 8.70
N ALA A 722 27.37 12.45 8.66
CA ALA A 722 26.17 11.62 8.77
C ALA A 722 25.48 11.68 10.14
N ILE A 723 26.13 12.12 11.23
CA ILE A 723 25.47 12.28 12.53
C ILE A 723 25.03 13.72 12.82
N ARG A 724 25.41 14.68 11.97
CA ARG A 724 24.94 16.06 12.06
C ARG A 724 23.53 16.18 11.46
N VAL A 725 22.92 17.31 11.76
CA VAL A 725 21.69 17.81 11.17
C VAL A 725 22.02 19.06 10.38
N ASP A 726 21.13 19.43 9.45
CA ASP A 726 21.27 20.68 8.71
C ASP A 726 21.21 21.89 9.66
N GLU A 727 22.06 22.86 9.41
CA GLU A 727 22.18 24.09 10.19
C GLU A 727 21.63 25.27 9.37
N PHE A 728 20.90 26.15 10.04
CA PHE A 728 20.34 27.35 9.44
C PHE A 728 20.83 28.56 10.22
N ASP A 729 21.00 29.70 9.55
CA ASP A 729 21.28 30.96 10.22
C ASP A 729 20.05 31.44 11.02
N PHE A 730 20.18 32.59 11.69
CA PHE A 730 19.10 33.18 12.49
C PHE A 730 17.81 33.41 11.67
N ASP A 731 17.94 33.65 10.37
CA ASP A 731 16.83 33.93 9.43
C ASP A 731 16.37 32.67 8.67
N MET A 732 16.81 31.48 9.11
CA MET A 732 16.48 30.18 8.53
C MET A 732 17.00 29.95 7.09
N ASN A 733 18.08 30.64 6.69
CA ASN A 733 18.80 30.29 5.46
C ASN A 733 19.73 29.11 5.73
N LEU A 734 19.72 28.11 4.84
CA LEU A 734 20.56 26.92 4.98
C LEU A 734 22.04 27.31 4.92
N ILE A 735 22.80 26.95 5.95
CA ILE A 735 24.26 27.15 5.99
C ILE A 735 24.92 26.02 5.20
N THR A 736 25.33 26.31 3.97
CA THR A 736 26.04 25.32 3.13
C THR A 736 27.46 25.09 3.66
N GLU A 737 27.92 23.83 3.70
CA GLU A 737 29.23 23.43 4.25
C GLU A 737 30.45 24.17 3.66
N LYS A 738 30.31 24.86 2.52
CA LYS A 738 31.37 25.72 1.94
C LYS A 738 31.54 27.07 2.68
N ALA A 739 30.55 27.47 3.47
CA ALA A 739 30.63 28.63 4.35
C ALA A 739 30.90 28.14 5.79
N GLU A 740 32.13 28.37 6.25
CA GLU A 740 32.43 28.65 7.67
C GLU A 740 32.41 27.54 8.72
N LEU A 741 32.28 26.25 8.41
CA LEU A 741 32.65 25.21 9.39
C LEU A 741 34.16 24.95 9.34
N LYS A 742 34.95 25.93 9.83
CA LYS A 742 36.26 25.61 10.40
C LYS A 742 36.00 24.65 11.55
N ILE A 743 36.13 23.35 11.28
CA ILE A 743 36.36 22.37 12.34
C ILE A 743 37.51 22.95 13.15
N ALA A 744 37.24 23.43 14.36
CA ALA A 744 38.28 23.96 15.22
C ALA A 744 39.33 22.84 15.37
N ASN A 745 40.48 23.01 14.71
CA ASN A 745 41.57 22.05 14.70
C ASN A 745 41.95 21.62 16.12
#